data_AF-A0A3D1ANT9-F1
#
_entry.id   AF-A0A3D1ANT9-F1
#
_cell.length_a   1.000
_cell.length_b   1.000
_cell.length_c   1.000
_cell.angle_alpha   90.00
_cell.angle_beta   90.00
_cell.angle_gamma   90.00
#
_symmetry.space_group_name_H-M   'P 1'
#
loop_
_entity.id
_entity.type
_entity.pdbx_description
1 polymer ?
#
loop_
_entity_poly.entity_id
_entity_poly.type
_entity_poly.pdbx_seq_one_letter_code
_entity_poly.pdbx_strand_id
1 'polypeptide(L)'
;MSRKCRANYHPAIKRSTRMPKTTLPSRKVQMSLQRQPCSLRSLLLALSLLFLTSACAPPLKSAAWVVRFDLDSPAKVASVCSEAKRAGFDELLVQVRGRADAHYRSEIAPRALNLAAAPVDFDPLAQLLTECAPLPLHAWLNVYYLWGGNAPPDDPRHPGHTDQLWILADNNGRPVSTYSTREKRLGWIEGSYADPASAEYRALFVEVVKELLTRYPVAGIHLDFIRYPGPGYGKSEALAGEFARLWGLDPRLLPERLTAETVTAWLEGTQPQADRILTTAAFFWNEFRAGQISRLVKEVRQAVDQNGAPRTTLSAAVFPEASAAYLENGQEWPAWAEEGLVDALYPMAYFGDLDRVDSQLAEIAANTPRNHKVDLWAGLGASGKSPARLSQEARLAGEYGYQGAAVFSLGQLMKENTGPASVEAVRAPRKQHPETGPGRIEPLAAAPAVLLPPDLPALKSIVAKALSGAAQAQAPESRLALRLREYAEARQQAIPQALSRLTGGPITLPENLHLSGIFRYVNPMDSPAHRQEQEALCEKARRRLLAGEEPATVAREMSQDTTRTMGALLAPRFLDPLNPLDQELTRLAPGEISRVMRVANGFWCYQLEGRSPGEKSTFAEAPWEARRILFRRALSEISPSLEMP
;
A
#
# COMPACT_ATOMS: atom_id res chain seq x y z
N MET A 1 -3.08 63.33 26.89
CA MET A 1 -3.85 64.55 27.23
C MET A 1 -4.66 64.98 26.01
N SER A 2 -5.89 65.45 26.27
CA SER A 2 -6.81 66.18 25.37
C SER A 2 -7.83 65.40 24.53
N ARG A 3 -9.09 65.85 24.67
CA ARG A 3 -10.35 65.42 24.07
C ARG A 3 -10.53 65.95 22.64
N LYS A 4 -11.39 65.30 21.84
CA LYS A 4 -12.39 65.88 20.89
C LYS A 4 -13.14 64.71 20.23
N CYS A 5 -14.46 64.49 20.41
CA CYS A 5 -15.65 65.20 19.91
C CYS A 5 -15.99 64.99 18.42
N ARG A 6 -17.28 64.65 18.19
CA ARG A 6 -18.13 64.65 16.97
C ARG A 6 -18.07 63.38 16.10
N ALA A 7 -19.13 62.75 15.56
CA ALA A 7 -20.60 62.86 15.47
C ALA A 7 -21.05 62.73 13.99
N ASN A 8 -22.14 61.98 13.78
CA ASN A 8 -23.10 61.98 12.66
C ASN A 8 -22.78 61.16 11.39
N TYR A 9 -23.68 60.23 11.01
CA TYR A 9 -24.80 60.52 10.08
C TYR A 9 -25.72 59.29 9.84
N HIS A 10 -26.89 59.32 10.48
CA HIS A 10 -28.22 59.02 9.91
C HIS A 10 -28.97 60.39 9.92
N PRO A 11 -30.21 60.60 9.40
CA PRO A 11 -31.25 59.71 8.86
C PRO A 11 -31.98 60.31 7.62
N ALA A 12 -33.09 59.69 7.16
CA ALA A 12 -34.38 60.31 6.80
C ALA A 12 -35.23 59.39 5.89
N ILE A 13 -36.56 59.37 5.83
CA ILE A 13 -37.71 59.62 6.74
C ILE A 13 -38.99 59.43 5.87
N LYS A 14 -39.97 58.67 6.42
CA LYS A 14 -41.45 58.78 6.36
C LYS A 14 -42.21 59.11 5.05
N ARG A 15 -43.34 58.40 4.86
CA ARG A 15 -44.75 58.87 5.02
C ARG A 15 -45.71 57.68 4.73
N SER A 16 -46.48 57.17 5.71
CA SER A 16 -47.82 57.62 6.17
C SER A 16 -48.90 57.65 5.08
N THR A 17 -49.94 56.80 5.21
CA THR A 17 -51.32 57.26 5.46
C THR A 17 -52.31 56.11 5.74
N ARG A 18 -53.05 56.28 6.86
CA ARG A 18 -54.48 55.98 7.13
C ARG A 18 -55.04 54.54 7.02
N MET A 19 -55.60 54.09 8.16
CA MET A 19 -56.66 53.06 8.26
C MET A 19 -57.99 53.54 7.61
N PRO A 20 -58.90 52.62 7.25
CA PRO A 20 -60.03 52.39 8.17
C PRO A 20 -60.45 50.93 8.36
N LYS A 21 -61.20 50.76 9.46
CA LYS A 21 -61.85 49.56 10.00
C LYS A 21 -62.83 48.92 9.02
N THR A 22 -62.91 47.60 9.05
CA THR A 22 -64.14 46.84 8.74
C THR A 22 -64.40 45.81 9.84
N THR A 23 -65.67 45.68 10.17
CA THR A 23 -66.28 45.08 11.37
C THR A 23 -66.89 43.71 11.07
N LEU A 24 -66.61 42.75 11.98
CA LEU A 24 -67.38 41.55 12.38
C LEU A 24 -67.67 40.42 11.34
N PRO A 25 -67.89 39.15 11.75
CA PRO A 25 -68.19 38.68 13.11
C PRO A 25 -67.28 37.57 13.68
N SER A 26 -67.24 37.51 15.00
CA SER A 26 -66.64 36.45 15.81
C SER A 26 -67.44 35.15 15.72
N ARG A 27 -66.97 34.19 14.93
CA ARG A 27 -67.29 32.77 15.16
C ARG A 27 -66.22 32.17 16.07
N LYS A 28 -66.54 32.03 17.36
CA LYS A 28 -65.82 31.11 18.26
C LYS A 28 -66.03 29.69 17.73
N VAL A 29 -65.11 29.21 16.91
CA VAL A 29 -64.98 27.76 16.67
C VAL A 29 -64.20 27.23 17.87
N GLN A 30 -64.94 26.62 18.80
CA GLN A 30 -64.39 25.72 19.80
C GLN A 30 -63.74 24.56 19.05
N MET A 31 -62.43 24.64 18.77
CA MET A 31 -61.65 23.46 18.44
C MET A 31 -61.61 22.60 19.70
N SER A 32 -62.51 21.62 19.80
CA SER A 32 -62.29 20.51 20.69
C SER A 32 -61.05 19.78 20.17
N LEU A 33 -59.94 19.87 20.91
CA LEU A 33 -58.88 18.88 20.80
C LEU A 33 -59.47 17.56 21.28
N GLN A 34 -60.18 16.85 20.40
CA GLN A 34 -60.32 15.41 20.52
C GLN A 34 -58.91 14.84 20.37
N ARG A 35 -58.24 14.65 21.52
CA ARG A 35 -57.12 13.73 21.63
C ARG A 35 -57.65 12.37 21.19
N GLN A 36 -57.49 12.04 19.91
CA GLN A 36 -57.64 10.66 19.48
C GLN A 36 -56.62 9.87 20.31
N PRO A 37 -57.05 8.91 21.14
CA PRO A 37 -56.10 8.08 21.85
C PRO A 37 -55.28 7.38 20.78
N CYS A 38 -53.98 7.69 20.71
CA CYS A 38 -53.02 6.85 20.01
C CYS A 38 -53.20 5.47 20.63
N SER A 39 -53.94 4.59 19.95
CA SER A 39 -54.30 3.31 20.54
C SER A 39 -53.01 2.58 20.84
N LEU A 40 -52.94 1.87 21.97
CA LEU A 40 -51.78 1.06 22.32
C LEU A 40 -51.39 0.14 21.15
N ARG A 41 -52.37 -0.27 20.32
CA ARG A 41 -52.15 -1.01 19.06
C ARG A 41 -51.40 -0.23 17.98
N SER A 42 -51.63 1.06 17.82
CA SER A 42 -50.91 1.91 16.84
C SER A 42 -49.47 2.18 17.29
N LEU A 43 -49.25 2.34 18.60
CA LEU A 43 -47.93 2.48 19.19
C LEU A 43 -47.16 1.14 19.16
N LEU A 44 -47.83 0.02 19.44
CA LEU A 44 -47.28 -1.34 19.29
C LEU A 44 -47.01 -1.69 17.83
N LEU A 45 -47.84 -1.26 16.88
CA LEU A 45 -47.56 -1.43 15.45
C LEU A 45 -46.33 -0.62 15.04
N ALA A 46 -46.25 0.66 15.44
CA ALA A 46 -45.08 1.49 15.16
C ALA A 46 -43.80 0.95 15.83
N LEU A 47 -43.87 0.49 17.08
CA LEU A 47 -42.76 -0.20 17.75
C LEU A 47 -42.42 -1.51 17.04
N SER A 48 -43.39 -2.33 16.65
CA SER A 48 -43.13 -3.58 15.93
C SER A 48 -42.54 -3.33 14.54
N LEU A 49 -42.94 -2.27 13.83
CA LEU A 49 -42.29 -1.83 12.58
C LEU A 49 -40.87 -1.31 12.84
N LEU A 50 -40.61 -0.59 13.94
CA LEU A 50 -39.28 -0.14 14.36
C LEU A 50 -38.36 -1.31 14.80
N PHE A 51 -38.93 -2.36 15.40
CA PHE A 51 -38.23 -3.60 15.76
C PHE A 51 -38.01 -4.50 14.54
N LEU A 52 -38.93 -4.51 13.55
CA LEU A 52 -38.78 -5.24 12.29
C LEU A 52 -37.76 -4.56 11.34
N THR A 53 -37.65 -3.23 11.35
CA THR A 53 -36.65 -2.52 10.53
C THR A 53 -35.25 -2.51 11.16
N SER A 54 -35.13 -2.71 12.48
CA SER A 54 -33.83 -2.87 13.15
C SER A 54 -33.28 -4.31 13.13
N ALA A 55 -34.01 -5.28 12.58
CA ALA A 55 -33.72 -6.72 12.77
C ALA A 55 -32.99 -7.43 11.63
N CYS A 56 -32.39 -6.76 10.64
CA CYS A 56 -31.55 -7.47 9.67
C CYS A 56 -30.51 -6.56 8.99
N ALA A 57 -29.53 -6.09 9.76
CA ALA A 57 -28.25 -5.74 9.14
C ALA A 57 -27.69 -7.05 8.54
N PRO A 58 -27.47 -7.15 7.21
CA PRO A 58 -26.93 -8.36 6.63
C PRO A 58 -25.54 -8.61 7.24
N PRO A 59 -25.18 -9.87 7.55
CA PRO A 59 -23.84 -10.17 8.00
C PRO A 59 -22.82 -9.93 6.88
N LEU A 60 -21.58 -9.67 7.25
CA LEU A 60 -20.45 -9.76 6.34
C LEU A 60 -20.43 -11.16 5.69
N LYS A 61 -20.16 -11.21 4.38
CA LYS A 61 -19.76 -12.47 3.74
C LYS A 61 -18.41 -12.94 4.29
N SER A 62 -18.14 -14.22 4.19
CA SER A 62 -16.94 -14.88 4.71
C SER A 62 -16.16 -15.57 3.60
N ALA A 63 -14.87 -15.27 3.51
CA ALA A 63 -13.96 -15.91 2.57
C ALA A 63 -12.73 -16.44 3.30
N ALA A 64 -11.99 -17.37 2.68
CA ALA A 64 -10.67 -17.77 3.15
C ALA A 64 -9.66 -17.84 2.01
N TRP A 65 -8.45 -17.36 2.28
CA TRP A 65 -7.30 -17.72 1.44
C TRP A 65 -6.87 -19.15 1.73
N VAL A 66 -6.67 -19.93 0.66
CA VAL A 66 -6.13 -21.28 0.70
C VAL A 66 -4.76 -21.25 0.03
N VAL A 67 -3.70 -21.51 0.80
CA VAL A 67 -2.33 -21.43 0.30
C VAL A 67 -1.96 -22.70 -0.47
N ARG A 68 -1.04 -22.58 -1.43
CA ARG A 68 -0.62 -23.70 -2.31
C ARG A 68 -0.06 -24.93 -1.58
N PHE A 69 0.39 -24.76 -0.33
CA PHE A 69 0.93 -25.84 0.50
C PHE A 69 -0.17 -26.79 1.03
N ASP A 70 -1.42 -26.34 0.98
CA ASP A 70 -2.59 -27.14 1.33
C ASP A 70 -3.20 -27.85 0.10
N LEU A 71 -2.56 -27.72 -1.08
CA LEU A 71 -3.03 -28.24 -2.36
C LEU A 71 -2.13 -29.35 -2.94
N ASP A 72 -1.12 -29.80 -2.20
CA ASP A 72 -0.04 -30.65 -2.72
C ASP A 72 -0.35 -32.15 -2.78
N SER A 73 -1.54 -32.57 -2.35
CA SER A 73 -2.00 -33.95 -2.46
C SER A 73 -3.54 -34.04 -2.50
N PRO A 74 -4.10 -35.12 -3.06
CA PRO A 74 -5.55 -35.33 -3.09
C PRO A 74 -6.19 -35.28 -1.69
N ALA A 75 -5.53 -35.84 -0.67
CA ALA A 75 -6.06 -35.88 0.70
C ALA A 75 -6.12 -34.50 1.36
N LYS A 76 -5.13 -33.64 1.11
CA LYS A 76 -5.16 -32.25 1.62
C LYS A 76 -6.26 -31.43 0.94
N VAL A 77 -6.42 -31.57 -0.37
CA VAL A 77 -7.52 -30.93 -1.11
C VAL A 77 -8.88 -31.36 -0.53
N ALA A 78 -9.07 -32.66 -0.28
CA ALA A 78 -10.31 -33.15 0.34
C ALA A 78 -10.55 -32.54 1.73
N SER A 79 -9.47 -32.41 2.52
CA SER A 79 -9.53 -31.82 3.86
C SER A 79 -9.88 -30.32 3.82
N VAL A 80 -9.34 -29.58 2.84
CA VAL A 80 -9.68 -28.18 2.58
C VAL A 80 -11.17 -28.03 2.26
N CYS A 81 -11.71 -28.82 1.33
CA CYS A 81 -13.12 -28.74 0.96
C CYS A 81 -14.05 -29.16 2.10
N SER A 82 -13.71 -30.22 2.83
CA SER A 82 -14.46 -30.68 3.99
C SER A 82 -14.52 -29.59 5.06
N GLU A 83 -13.38 -28.99 5.38
CA GLU A 83 -13.31 -27.92 6.38
C GLU A 83 -14.06 -26.67 5.93
N ALA A 84 -13.86 -26.22 4.69
CA ALA A 84 -14.50 -25.01 4.19
C ALA A 84 -16.03 -25.11 4.26
N LYS A 85 -16.59 -26.26 3.87
CA LYS A 85 -18.02 -26.56 3.96
C LYS A 85 -18.50 -26.67 5.40
N ARG A 86 -17.72 -27.33 6.27
CA ARG A 86 -18.04 -27.49 7.69
C ARG A 86 -18.07 -26.16 8.43
N ALA A 87 -17.10 -25.29 8.15
CA ALA A 87 -17.03 -23.95 8.72
C ALA A 87 -18.07 -23.01 8.11
N GLY A 88 -18.51 -23.28 6.88
CA GLY A 88 -19.59 -22.57 6.21
C GLY A 88 -19.14 -21.28 5.53
N PHE A 89 -17.93 -21.24 4.96
CA PHE A 89 -17.46 -20.11 4.16
C PHE A 89 -18.39 -19.84 2.96
N ASP A 90 -18.44 -18.58 2.50
CA ASP A 90 -19.21 -18.16 1.34
C ASP A 90 -18.42 -18.29 0.03
N GLU A 91 -17.09 -18.18 0.09
CA GLU A 91 -16.18 -18.34 -1.05
C GLU A 91 -14.75 -18.69 -0.62
N LEU A 92 -13.93 -19.22 -1.54
CA LEU A 92 -12.50 -19.47 -1.30
C LEU A 92 -11.63 -18.78 -2.35
N LEU A 93 -10.50 -18.24 -1.89
CA LEU A 93 -9.44 -17.67 -2.73
C LEU A 93 -8.27 -18.67 -2.76
N VAL A 94 -8.14 -19.44 -3.83
CA VAL A 94 -7.29 -20.65 -3.86
C VAL A 94 -6.02 -20.39 -4.65
N GLN A 95 -4.84 -20.50 -4.01
CA GLN A 95 -3.55 -20.20 -4.64
C GLN A 95 -3.16 -21.25 -5.68
N VAL A 96 -3.67 -21.12 -6.90
CA VAL A 96 -3.40 -22.05 -8.00
C VAL A 96 -2.12 -21.71 -8.77
N ARG A 97 -1.60 -20.49 -8.58
CA ARG A 97 -0.30 -20.05 -9.10
C ARG A 97 0.45 -19.27 -8.02
N GLY A 98 1.40 -19.91 -7.35
CA GLY A 98 2.15 -19.28 -6.25
C GLY A 98 3.58 -18.88 -6.59
N ARG A 99 4.26 -19.62 -7.47
CA ARG A 99 5.65 -19.38 -7.87
C ARG A 99 5.81 -19.47 -9.37
N ALA A 100 4.94 -18.81 -10.12
CA ALA A 100 4.90 -18.93 -11.58
C ALA A 100 4.77 -20.38 -12.12
N ASP A 101 4.25 -21.25 -11.27
CA ASP A 101 3.96 -22.66 -11.48
C ASP A 101 2.47 -22.93 -11.29
N ALA A 102 2.00 -24.09 -11.74
CA ALA A 102 0.58 -24.44 -11.78
C ALA A 102 0.21 -25.57 -10.80
N HIS A 103 -0.81 -25.31 -9.97
CA HIS A 103 -1.59 -26.31 -9.23
C HIS A 103 -2.85 -26.74 -10.01
N TYR A 104 -2.73 -26.76 -11.33
CA TYR A 104 -3.74 -27.17 -12.30
C TYR A 104 -3.03 -27.68 -13.56
N ARG A 105 -3.76 -28.31 -14.50
CA ARG A 105 -3.18 -28.72 -15.78
C ARG A 105 -3.02 -27.49 -16.68
N SER A 106 -1.78 -27.15 -17.00
CA SER A 106 -1.42 -26.01 -17.83
C SER A 106 -0.53 -26.43 -18.99
N GLU A 107 -0.74 -25.80 -20.15
CA GLU A 107 0.15 -25.87 -21.32
C GLU A 107 1.19 -24.74 -21.29
N ILE A 108 0.97 -23.71 -20.46
CA ILE A 108 1.78 -22.49 -20.40
C ILE A 108 2.74 -22.53 -19.20
N ALA A 109 2.20 -22.78 -18.01
CA ALA A 109 2.96 -22.78 -16.76
C ALA A 109 3.42 -24.20 -16.39
N PRO A 110 4.66 -24.38 -15.90
CA PRO A 110 5.13 -25.69 -15.45
C PRO A 110 4.32 -26.17 -14.24
N ARG A 111 4.22 -27.50 -14.09
CA ARG A 111 3.63 -28.11 -12.90
C ARG A 111 4.39 -27.69 -11.64
N ALA A 112 3.66 -27.34 -10.58
CA ALA A 112 4.25 -26.93 -9.33
C ALA A 112 5.15 -28.00 -8.69
N LEU A 113 6.33 -27.59 -8.23
CA LEU A 113 7.34 -28.53 -7.71
C LEU A 113 6.90 -29.26 -6.45
N ASN A 114 6.03 -28.67 -5.63
CA ASN A 114 5.48 -29.34 -4.45
C ASN A 114 4.48 -30.46 -4.82
N LEU A 115 4.08 -30.60 -6.08
CA LEU A 115 3.26 -31.72 -6.56
C LEU A 115 4.09 -32.92 -7.03
N ALA A 116 5.42 -32.89 -6.89
CA ALA A 116 6.31 -33.96 -7.37
C ALA A 116 5.99 -35.34 -6.76
N ALA A 117 5.48 -35.39 -5.52
CA ALA A 117 5.08 -36.62 -4.85
C ALA A 117 3.62 -37.03 -5.10
N ALA A 118 2.83 -36.16 -5.73
CA ALA A 118 1.44 -36.46 -6.07
C ALA A 118 1.35 -37.22 -7.41
N PRO A 119 0.24 -37.91 -7.69
CA PRO A 119 0.04 -38.55 -9.00
C PRO A 119 0.28 -37.58 -10.16
N VAL A 120 0.91 -38.04 -11.23
CA VAL A 120 1.31 -37.18 -12.36
C VAL A 120 0.11 -36.49 -13.00
N ASP A 121 -1.02 -37.17 -13.03
CA ASP A 121 -2.29 -36.70 -13.58
C ASP A 121 -3.16 -35.93 -12.57
N PHE A 122 -2.72 -35.81 -11.31
CA PHE A 122 -3.43 -35.06 -10.28
C PHE A 122 -3.51 -33.58 -10.65
N ASP A 123 -4.74 -33.07 -10.69
CA ASP A 123 -5.11 -31.68 -10.94
C ASP A 123 -5.80 -31.12 -9.69
N PRO A 124 -5.06 -30.39 -8.82
CA PRO A 124 -5.63 -29.85 -7.59
C PRO A 124 -6.84 -28.94 -7.81
N LEU A 125 -6.79 -28.03 -8.80
CA LEU A 125 -7.91 -27.12 -9.09
C LEU A 125 -9.15 -27.89 -9.58
N ALA A 126 -9.00 -28.89 -10.45
CA ALA A 126 -10.12 -29.70 -10.89
C ALA A 126 -10.79 -30.46 -9.73
N GLN A 127 -9.98 -31.04 -8.83
CA GLN A 127 -10.49 -31.72 -7.64
C GLN A 127 -11.21 -30.74 -6.71
N LEU A 128 -10.63 -29.56 -6.45
CA LEU A 128 -11.25 -28.51 -5.65
C LEU A 128 -12.62 -28.09 -6.22
N LEU A 129 -12.70 -27.78 -7.52
CA LEU A 129 -13.96 -27.38 -8.17
C LEU A 129 -15.04 -28.45 -8.07
N THR A 130 -14.65 -29.72 -8.04
CA THR A 130 -15.59 -30.85 -7.90
C THR A 130 -16.00 -31.05 -6.44
N GLU A 131 -15.04 -31.15 -5.52
CA GLU A 131 -15.29 -31.52 -4.13
C GLU A 131 -15.80 -30.38 -3.27
N CYS A 132 -15.44 -29.13 -3.59
CA CYS A 132 -15.92 -27.96 -2.87
C CYS A 132 -17.30 -27.49 -3.38
N ALA A 133 -17.76 -27.96 -4.56
CA ALA A 133 -19.05 -27.54 -5.11
C ALA A 133 -20.21 -27.68 -4.10
N PRO A 134 -21.14 -26.70 -4.04
CA PRO A 134 -21.27 -25.53 -4.91
C PRO A 134 -20.51 -24.26 -4.44
N LEU A 135 -19.53 -24.39 -3.52
CA LEU A 135 -18.78 -23.24 -2.97
C LEU A 135 -18.00 -22.51 -4.08
N PRO A 136 -18.22 -21.20 -4.30
CA PRO A 136 -17.46 -20.39 -5.25
C PRO A 136 -15.96 -20.41 -4.97
N LEU A 137 -15.16 -20.71 -6.01
CA LEU A 137 -13.70 -20.72 -5.95
C LEU A 137 -13.13 -19.66 -6.90
N HIS A 138 -12.30 -18.77 -6.37
CA HIS A 138 -11.54 -17.79 -7.14
C HIS A 138 -10.10 -18.30 -7.28
N ALA A 139 -9.60 -18.37 -8.52
CA ALA A 139 -8.22 -18.74 -8.79
C ALA A 139 -7.31 -17.59 -8.35
N TRP A 140 -6.56 -17.79 -7.26
CA TRP A 140 -5.57 -16.86 -6.77
C TRP A 140 -4.24 -17.06 -7.49
N LEU A 141 -3.79 -16.00 -8.16
CA LEU A 141 -2.55 -15.93 -8.90
C LEU A 141 -1.64 -14.86 -8.32
N ASN A 142 -0.44 -15.26 -7.89
CA ASN A 142 0.65 -14.32 -7.78
C ASN A 142 0.97 -13.79 -9.18
N VAL A 143 1.12 -12.48 -9.35
CA VAL A 143 1.32 -11.85 -10.66
C VAL A 143 2.81 -11.71 -10.94
N TYR A 144 3.51 -10.75 -10.34
CA TYR A 144 4.92 -10.48 -10.65
C TYR A 144 5.90 -11.30 -9.81
N TYR A 145 5.49 -11.84 -8.67
CA TYR A 145 6.34 -12.76 -7.90
C TYR A 145 6.49 -14.10 -8.63
N LEU A 146 7.74 -14.51 -8.84
CA LEU A 146 8.07 -15.68 -9.62
C LEU A 146 8.63 -16.81 -8.75
N TRP A 147 9.55 -16.52 -7.83
CA TRP A 147 10.26 -17.60 -7.14
C TRP A 147 10.90 -17.17 -5.82
N GLY A 148 10.72 -17.97 -4.77
CA GLY A 148 11.26 -17.69 -3.42
C GLY A 148 12.39 -18.61 -2.97
N GLY A 149 12.82 -19.55 -3.80
CA GLY A 149 13.89 -20.49 -3.45
C GLY A 149 15.27 -19.83 -3.40
N ASN A 150 16.23 -20.53 -2.79
CA ASN A 150 17.62 -20.08 -2.72
C ASN A 150 18.31 -20.18 -4.10
N ALA A 151 18.14 -21.30 -4.79
CA ALA A 151 18.52 -21.46 -6.20
C ALA A 151 17.32 -21.14 -7.09
N PRO A 152 17.53 -20.58 -8.31
CA PRO A 152 16.46 -20.43 -9.30
C PRO A 152 15.83 -21.78 -9.67
N PRO A 153 14.64 -21.80 -10.27
CA PRO A 153 14.01 -23.04 -10.75
C PRO A 153 14.85 -23.65 -11.89
N ASP A 154 14.97 -24.98 -11.93
CA ASP A 154 15.80 -25.69 -12.92
C ASP A 154 15.13 -25.84 -14.30
N ASP A 155 13.79 -25.82 -14.36
CA ASP A 155 13.07 -25.93 -15.64
C ASP A 155 13.24 -24.63 -16.45
N PRO A 156 13.86 -24.66 -17.64
CA PRO A 156 14.08 -23.45 -18.44
C PRO A 156 12.79 -22.79 -18.92
N ARG A 157 11.67 -23.53 -18.94
CA ARG A 157 10.34 -23.00 -19.27
C ARG A 157 9.71 -22.23 -18.12
N HIS A 158 10.24 -22.37 -16.90
CA HIS A 158 9.71 -21.69 -15.73
C HIS A 158 9.93 -20.17 -15.86
N PRO A 159 8.90 -19.32 -15.69
CA PRO A 159 9.07 -17.87 -15.88
C PRO A 159 10.08 -17.21 -14.94
N GLY A 160 10.34 -17.85 -13.80
CA GLY A 160 11.40 -17.48 -12.84
C GLY A 160 12.83 -17.98 -13.14
N HIS A 161 13.07 -18.69 -14.24
CA HIS A 161 14.41 -19.15 -14.64
C HIS A 161 15.35 -17.96 -14.92
N THR A 162 16.66 -18.12 -14.73
CA THR A 162 17.64 -17.01 -14.81
C THR A 162 17.79 -16.41 -16.20
N ASP A 163 17.51 -17.20 -17.24
CA ASP A 163 17.71 -16.79 -18.64
C ASP A 163 16.56 -15.91 -19.18
N GLN A 164 15.53 -15.68 -18.37
CA GLN A 164 14.37 -14.92 -18.80
C GLN A 164 14.67 -13.41 -18.79
N LEU A 165 14.45 -12.75 -19.93
CA LEU A 165 14.77 -11.32 -20.10
C LEU A 165 13.83 -10.39 -19.33
N TRP A 166 12.69 -10.89 -18.87
CA TRP A 166 11.72 -10.13 -18.09
C TRP A 166 12.00 -10.13 -16.59
N ILE A 167 13.06 -10.78 -16.10
CA ILE A 167 13.38 -10.73 -14.68
C ILE A 167 13.73 -9.29 -14.29
N LEU A 168 13.11 -8.81 -13.21
CA LEU A 168 13.37 -7.51 -12.63
C LEU A 168 14.86 -7.35 -12.29
N ALA A 169 15.44 -6.23 -12.68
CA ALA A 169 16.81 -5.88 -12.35
C ALA A 169 16.88 -4.77 -11.30
N ASP A 170 17.99 -4.72 -10.57
CA ASP A 170 18.32 -3.63 -9.66
C ASP A 170 18.88 -2.41 -10.42
N ASN A 171 19.25 -1.35 -9.69
CA ASN A 171 19.78 -0.13 -10.30
C ASN A 171 21.11 -0.34 -11.08
N ASN A 172 21.81 -1.45 -10.84
CA ASN A 172 23.05 -1.83 -11.52
C ASN A 172 22.80 -2.80 -12.69
N GLY A 173 21.54 -3.09 -13.02
CA GLY A 173 21.17 -4.05 -14.08
C GLY A 173 21.33 -5.51 -13.66
N ARG A 174 21.60 -5.81 -12.38
CA ARG A 174 21.71 -7.18 -11.91
C ARG A 174 20.31 -7.78 -11.70
N PRO A 175 19.98 -8.94 -12.30
CA PRO A 175 18.69 -9.59 -12.09
C PRO A 175 18.51 -10.04 -10.64
N VAL A 176 17.33 -9.77 -10.05
CA VAL A 176 17.03 -10.14 -8.66
C VAL A 176 16.98 -11.67 -8.44
N SER A 177 16.86 -12.46 -9.51
CA SER A 177 16.97 -13.93 -9.47
C SER A 177 18.36 -14.40 -9.03
N THR A 178 19.40 -13.59 -9.23
CA THR A 178 20.79 -13.89 -8.86
C THR A 178 21.13 -13.51 -7.42
N TYR A 179 20.18 -12.93 -6.67
CA TYR A 179 20.43 -12.52 -5.30
C TYR A 179 20.57 -13.72 -4.36
N SER A 180 21.60 -13.68 -3.54
CA SER A 180 21.77 -14.58 -2.40
C SER A 180 20.67 -14.36 -1.35
N THR A 181 20.48 -15.32 -0.44
CA THR A 181 19.55 -15.19 0.69
C THR A 181 19.88 -13.99 1.59
N ARG A 182 21.16 -13.59 1.67
CA ARG A 182 21.56 -12.39 2.41
C ARG A 182 21.10 -11.12 1.71
N GLU A 183 21.33 -11.02 0.40
CA GLU A 183 20.93 -9.86 -0.40
C GLU A 183 19.41 -9.69 -0.43
N LYS A 184 18.66 -10.79 -0.59
CA LYS A 184 17.19 -10.74 -0.53
C LYS A 184 16.68 -10.17 0.79
N ARG A 185 17.28 -10.59 1.92
CA ARG A 185 16.95 -10.07 3.26
C ARG A 185 17.30 -8.60 3.41
N LEU A 186 18.51 -8.19 3.03
CA LEU A 186 18.96 -6.80 3.13
C LEU A 186 18.16 -5.86 2.20
N GLY A 187 17.76 -6.35 1.04
CA GLY A 187 16.95 -5.63 0.06
C GLY A 187 15.44 -5.74 0.30
N TRP A 188 15.01 -6.36 1.41
CA TRP A 188 13.61 -6.56 1.80
C TRP A 188 12.73 -7.12 0.66
N ILE A 189 13.27 -8.07 -0.09
CA ILE A 189 12.61 -8.69 -1.25
C ILE A 189 12.36 -10.18 -0.99
N GLU A 190 11.12 -10.62 -1.23
CA GLU A 190 10.66 -11.97 -0.88
C GLU A 190 11.14 -13.06 -1.84
N GLY A 191 11.70 -12.68 -2.99
CA GLY A 191 12.07 -13.61 -4.06
C GLY A 191 12.48 -12.92 -5.36
N SER A 192 12.43 -13.65 -6.48
CA SER A 192 12.54 -13.06 -7.81
C SER A 192 11.18 -12.57 -8.30
N TYR A 193 11.23 -11.51 -9.11
CA TYR A 193 10.07 -10.84 -9.67
C TYR A 193 10.27 -10.67 -11.17
N ALA A 194 9.19 -10.71 -11.94
CA ALA A 194 9.18 -10.16 -13.29
C ALA A 194 9.12 -8.62 -13.20
N ASP A 195 9.71 -7.93 -14.16
CA ASP A 195 9.59 -6.49 -14.32
C ASP A 195 8.18 -6.14 -14.83
N PRO A 196 7.37 -5.38 -14.07
CA PRO A 196 6.08 -4.87 -14.55
C PRO A 196 6.14 -4.13 -15.89
N ALA A 197 7.30 -3.58 -16.25
CA ALA A 197 7.52 -2.92 -17.54
C ALA A 197 7.59 -3.90 -18.73
N SER A 198 7.92 -5.18 -18.52
CA SER A 198 8.06 -6.17 -19.61
C SER A 198 6.72 -6.47 -20.27
N ALA A 199 6.62 -6.13 -21.56
CA ALA A 199 5.44 -6.45 -22.36
C ALA A 199 5.29 -7.95 -22.59
N GLU A 200 6.40 -8.67 -22.73
CA GLU A 200 6.45 -10.11 -22.92
C GLU A 200 5.88 -10.85 -21.70
N TYR A 201 6.27 -10.44 -20.49
CA TYR A 201 5.74 -11.06 -19.28
C TYR A 201 4.26 -10.74 -19.07
N ARG A 202 3.82 -9.50 -19.34
CA ARG A 202 2.40 -9.13 -19.25
C ARG A 202 1.56 -9.97 -20.22
N ALA A 203 2.01 -10.12 -21.47
CA ALA A 203 1.36 -10.97 -22.46
C ALA A 203 1.28 -12.43 -21.99
N LEU A 204 2.38 -12.99 -21.47
CA LEU A 204 2.41 -14.34 -20.90
C LEU A 204 1.39 -14.49 -19.76
N PHE A 205 1.33 -13.53 -18.83
CA PHE A 205 0.40 -13.59 -17.71
C PHE A 205 -1.07 -13.50 -18.15
N VAL A 206 -1.37 -12.67 -19.17
CA VAL A 206 -2.70 -12.61 -19.77
C VAL A 206 -3.10 -13.95 -20.40
N GLU A 207 -2.19 -14.64 -21.10
CA GLU A 207 -2.46 -15.97 -21.65
C GLU A 207 -2.70 -17.02 -20.55
N VAL A 208 -1.99 -16.94 -19.42
CA VAL A 208 -2.26 -17.77 -18.23
C VAL A 208 -3.69 -17.55 -17.71
N VAL A 209 -4.15 -16.31 -17.63
CA VAL A 209 -5.52 -15.99 -17.20
C VAL A 209 -6.54 -16.54 -18.18
N LYS A 210 -6.32 -16.38 -19.50
CA LYS A 210 -7.22 -16.94 -20.53
C LYS A 210 -7.30 -18.46 -20.46
N GLU A 211 -6.16 -19.14 -20.30
CA GLU A 211 -6.14 -20.60 -20.16
C GLU A 211 -7.00 -21.05 -18.96
N LEU A 212 -6.87 -20.40 -17.81
CA LEU A 212 -7.67 -20.74 -16.64
C LEU A 212 -9.16 -20.56 -16.87
N LEU A 213 -9.56 -19.41 -17.43
CA LEU A 213 -10.97 -19.09 -17.67
C LEU A 213 -11.62 -20.00 -18.72
N THR A 214 -10.86 -20.43 -19.72
CA THR A 214 -11.36 -21.33 -20.77
C THR A 214 -11.46 -22.78 -20.31
N ARG A 215 -10.60 -23.21 -19.38
CA ARG A 215 -10.50 -24.62 -18.96
C ARG A 215 -11.22 -24.94 -17.66
N TYR A 216 -11.40 -23.96 -16.79
CA TYR A 216 -11.92 -24.17 -15.44
C TYR A 216 -13.08 -23.20 -15.14
N PRO A 217 -14.22 -23.71 -14.64
CA PRO A 217 -15.37 -22.89 -14.25
C PRO A 217 -15.15 -22.19 -12.90
N VAL A 218 -14.10 -21.37 -12.79
CA VAL A 218 -13.81 -20.59 -11.59
C VAL A 218 -14.78 -19.42 -11.45
N ALA A 219 -15.14 -19.09 -10.21
CA ALA A 219 -15.99 -17.94 -9.91
C ALA A 219 -15.29 -16.60 -10.15
N GLY A 220 -13.96 -16.60 -10.13
CA GLY A 220 -13.17 -15.40 -10.38
C GLY A 220 -11.68 -15.61 -10.47
N ILE A 221 -10.98 -14.53 -10.82
CA ILE A 221 -9.53 -14.38 -10.82
C ILE A 221 -9.17 -13.45 -9.66
N HIS A 222 -8.29 -13.89 -8.77
CA HIS A 222 -7.80 -13.12 -7.64
C HIS A 222 -6.31 -12.82 -7.81
N LEU A 223 -5.96 -11.56 -8.03
CA LEU A 223 -4.58 -11.11 -8.23
C LEU A 223 -3.89 -10.83 -6.90
N ASP A 224 -2.72 -11.41 -6.69
CA ASP A 224 -1.81 -11.06 -5.60
C ASP A 224 -0.42 -10.80 -6.18
N PHE A 225 0.48 -10.14 -5.46
CA PHE A 225 1.80 -9.76 -5.99
C PHE A 225 1.70 -8.95 -7.31
N ILE A 226 0.58 -8.24 -7.50
CA ILE A 226 0.37 -7.23 -8.55
C ILE A 226 1.05 -5.92 -8.12
N ARG A 227 2.37 -5.97 -7.97
CA ARG A 227 3.20 -4.88 -7.42
C ARG A 227 4.68 -5.01 -7.76
N TYR A 228 5.42 -3.91 -7.60
CA TYR A 228 6.86 -3.98 -7.36
C TYR A 228 7.14 -4.48 -5.94
N PRO A 229 8.31 -5.12 -5.70
CA PRO A 229 8.70 -5.56 -4.35
C PRO A 229 8.94 -4.39 -3.38
N GLY A 230 9.28 -3.21 -3.89
CA GLY A 230 9.43 -2.03 -3.05
C GLY A 230 9.91 -0.77 -3.80
N PRO A 231 10.17 0.32 -3.08
CA PRO A 231 10.45 1.64 -3.64
C PRO A 231 11.79 1.70 -4.41
N GLY A 232 12.74 0.87 -4.02
CA GLY A 232 14.07 0.78 -4.66
C GLY A 232 14.06 0.18 -6.07
N TYR A 233 13.00 -0.52 -6.47
CA TYR A 233 12.97 -1.34 -7.68
C TYR A 233 12.19 -0.71 -8.84
N GLY A 234 12.21 -1.36 -10.01
CA GLY A 234 11.43 -0.93 -11.18
C GLY A 234 12.06 0.19 -12.00
N LYS A 235 13.39 0.34 -11.92
CA LYS A 235 14.18 1.36 -12.64
C LYS A 235 14.97 0.72 -13.80
N SER A 236 14.33 -0.14 -14.60
CA SER A 236 15.01 -0.78 -15.73
C SER A 236 15.56 0.25 -16.72
N GLU A 237 16.64 -0.09 -17.41
CA GLU A 237 17.34 0.84 -18.31
C GLU A 237 16.41 1.47 -19.35
N ALA A 238 15.42 0.71 -19.85
CA ALA A 238 14.40 1.23 -20.77
C ALA A 238 13.56 2.35 -20.14
N LEU A 239 12.96 2.12 -18.97
CA LEU A 239 12.15 3.13 -18.27
C LEU A 239 13.00 4.30 -17.80
N ALA A 240 14.21 4.02 -17.28
CA ALA A 240 15.13 5.04 -16.80
C ALA A 240 15.61 5.96 -17.94
N GLY A 241 15.92 5.39 -19.11
CA GLY A 241 16.29 6.13 -20.31
C GLY A 241 15.14 7.00 -20.83
N GLU A 242 13.91 6.48 -20.84
CA GLU A 242 12.73 7.28 -21.23
C GLU A 242 12.51 8.46 -20.29
N PHE A 243 12.57 8.22 -18.97
CA PHE A 243 12.44 9.26 -17.97
C PHE A 243 13.56 10.29 -18.10
N ALA A 244 14.81 9.87 -18.20
CA ALA A 244 15.97 10.76 -18.36
C ALA A 244 15.85 11.66 -19.61
N ARG A 245 15.41 11.11 -20.75
CA ARG A 245 15.21 11.88 -21.98
C ARG A 245 14.16 12.98 -21.83
N LEU A 246 13.06 12.68 -21.14
CA LEU A 246 11.91 13.59 -21.02
C LEU A 246 12.01 14.54 -19.82
N TRP A 247 12.73 14.16 -18.76
CA TRP A 247 12.83 14.91 -17.49
C TRP A 247 14.23 15.46 -17.23
N GLY A 248 15.23 15.08 -18.04
CA GLY A 248 16.61 15.57 -17.91
C GLY A 248 17.36 15.00 -16.71
N LEU A 249 16.85 13.94 -16.08
CA LEU A 249 17.43 13.33 -14.89
C LEU A 249 17.18 11.82 -14.87
N ASP A 250 18.21 11.04 -14.53
CA ASP A 250 18.07 9.60 -14.32
C ASP A 250 17.27 9.31 -13.02
N PRO A 251 16.20 8.49 -13.07
CA PRO A 251 15.38 8.22 -11.89
C PRO A 251 16.12 7.48 -10.77
N ARG A 252 17.29 6.90 -11.03
CA ARG A 252 18.15 6.29 -10.01
C ARG A 252 18.84 7.32 -9.10
N LEU A 253 18.83 8.60 -9.50
CA LEU A 253 19.28 9.74 -8.72
C LEU A 253 18.19 10.33 -7.80
N LEU A 254 16.95 9.86 -7.92
CA LEU A 254 15.81 10.33 -7.12
C LEU A 254 15.81 9.67 -5.73
N PRO A 255 15.16 10.28 -4.71
CA PRO A 255 14.90 9.61 -3.45
C PRO A 255 14.15 8.31 -3.70
N GLU A 256 14.62 7.21 -3.11
CA GLU A 256 14.01 5.90 -3.35
C GLU A 256 12.61 5.82 -2.75
N ARG A 257 12.43 6.34 -1.53
CA ARG A 257 11.16 6.32 -0.79
C ARG A 257 10.63 7.74 -0.58
N LEU A 258 9.33 7.90 -0.81
CA LEU A 258 8.54 9.05 -0.37
C LEU A 258 7.53 8.58 0.67
N THR A 259 7.33 9.37 1.73
CA THR A 259 6.33 9.11 2.78
C THR A 259 5.27 10.21 2.80
N ALA A 260 4.15 10.01 3.50
CA ALA A 260 3.15 11.05 3.70
C ALA A 260 3.74 12.34 4.32
N GLU A 261 4.69 12.22 5.24
CA GLU A 261 5.42 13.36 5.82
C GLU A 261 6.30 14.07 4.78
N THR A 262 6.95 13.30 3.91
CA THR A 262 7.75 13.84 2.80
C THR A 262 6.87 14.63 1.84
N VAL A 263 5.70 14.08 1.48
CA VAL A 263 4.72 14.73 0.59
C VAL A 263 4.17 16.01 1.24
N THR A 264 3.84 15.96 2.53
CA THR A 264 3.34 17.12 3.29
C THR A 264 4.38 18.23 3.35
N ALA A 265 5.63 17.91 3.73
CA ALA A 265 6.71 18.88 3.82
C ALA A 265 7.07 19.50 2.46
N TRP A 266 7.02 18.69 1.38
CA TRP A 266 7.15 19.18 0.01
C TRP A 266 6.04 20.17 -0.35
N LEU A 267 4.79 19.82 -0.06
CA LEU A 267 3.63 20.66 -0.39
C LEU A 267 3.65 21.99 0.38
N GLU A 268 4.00 21.93 1.66
CA GLU A 268 4.11 23.12 2.54
C GLU A 268 5.36 23.95 2.25
N GLY A 269 6.36 23.38 1.58
CA GLY A 269 7.61 24.07 1.24
C GLY A 269 8.64 24.08 2.38
N THR A 270 8.47 23.25 3.39
CA THR A 270 9.38 23.13 4.54
C THR A 270 10.60 22.26 4.24
N GLN A 271 10.57 21.47 3.16
CA GLN A 271 11.75 20.79 2.63
C GLN A 271 12.78 21.79 2.06
N PRO A 272 14.09 21.51 2.15
CA PRO A 272 15.11 22.22 1.39
C PRO A 272 14.79 22.23 -0.12
N GLN A 273 15.20 23.30 -0.83
CA GLN A 273 14.85 23.48 -2.24
C GLN A 273 15.28 22.31 -3.13
N ALA A 274 16.51 21.80 -2.95
CA ALA A 274 17.00 20.62 -3.66
C ALA A 274 16.09 19.39 -3.46
N ASP A 275 15.63 19.15 -2.23
CA ASP A 275 14.74 18.04 -1.91
C ASP A 275 13.36 18.23 -2.54
N ARG A 276 12.87 19.47 -2.62
CA ARG A 276 11.60 19.75 -3.30
C ARG A 276 11.66 19.45 -4.78
N ILE A 277 12.76 19.83 -5.45
CA ILE A 277 13.00 19.54 -6.87
C ILE A 277 13.03 18.03 -7.11
N LEU A 278 13.80 17.29 -6.29
CA LEU A 278 13.91 15.83 -6.42
C LEU A 278 12.59 15.12 -6.09
N THR A 279 11.84 15.60 -5.09
CA THR A 279 10.52 15.06 -4.75
C THR A 279 9.51 15.29 -5.88
N THR A 280 9.52 16.47 -6.52
CA THR A 280 8.68 16.73 -7.70
C THR A 280 8.99 15.72 -8.82
N ALA A 281 10.26 15.48 -9.16
CA ALA A 281 10.61 14.48 -10.17
C ALA A 281 10.21 13.04 -9.74
N ALA A 282 10.39 12.70 -8.46
CA ALA A 282 10.03 11.39 -7.91
C ALA A 282 8.52 11.10 -8.00
N PHE A 283 7.66 12.12 -7.91
CA PHE A 283 6.22 11.93 -8.13
C PHE A 283 5.89 11.42 -9.52
N PHE A 284 6.44 12.03 -10.55
CA PHE A 284 6.19 11.61 -11.93
C PHE A 284 6.84 10.28 -12.27
N TRP A 285 7.98 9.97 -11.64
CA TRP A 285 8.58 8.64 -11.74
C TRP A 285 7.67 7.55 -11.12
N ASN A 286 7.15 7.79 -9.91
CA ASN A 286 6.27 6.84 -9.24
C ASN A 286 4.94 6.67 -9.98
N GLU A 287 4.39 7.75 -10.55
CA GLU A 287 3.21 7.69 -11.44
C GLU A 287 3.47 6.78 -12.64
N PHE A 288 4.61 6.99 -13.32
CA PHE A 288 4.97 6.18 -14.49
C PHE A 288 5.17 4.70 -14.16
N ARG A 289 5.76 4.41 -12.99
CA ARG A 289 5.90 3.05 -12.45
C ARG A 289 4.55 2.41 -12.16
N ALA A 290 3.67 3.12 -11.44
CA ALA A 290 2.31 2.64 -11.13
C ALA A 290 1.52 2.34 -12.40
N GLY A 291 1.68 3.17 -13.44
CA GLY A 291 1.06 2.97 -14.74
C GLY A 291 1.40 1.61 -15.36
N GLN A 292 2.64 1.12 -15.22
CA GLN A 292 3.00 -0.21 -15.73
C GLN A 292 2.21 -1.35 -15.08
N ILE A 293 1.89 -1.21 -13.79
CA ILE A 293 1.05 -2.18 -13.08
C ILE A 293 -0.40 -2.05 -13.54
N SER A 294 -0.93 -0.83 -13.58
CA SER A 294 -2.29 -0.54 -14.03
C SER A 294 -2.56 -0.97 -15.46
N ARG A 295 -1.56 -0.93 -16.34
CA ARG A 295 -1.66 -1.50 -17.69
C ARG A 295 -1.97 -2.99 -17.64
N LEU A 296 -1.28 -3.78 -16.81
CA LEU A 296 -1.59 -5.21 -16.68
C LEU A 296 -2.99 -5.43 -16.10
N VAL A 297 -3.41 -4.65 -15.09
CA VAL A 297 -4.76 -4.76 -14.52
C VAL A 297 -5.82 -4.53 -15.61
N LYS A 298 -5.64 -3.53 -16.48
CA LYS A 298 -6.50 -3.27 -17.64
C LYS A 298 -6.52 -4.43 -18.63
N GLU A 299 -5.36 -4.98 -18.96
CA GLU A 299 -5.23 -6.13 -19.87
C GLU A 299 -5.90 -7.40 -19.29
N VAL A 300 -5.77 -7.64 -17.98
CA VAL A 300 -6.43 -8.77 -17.29
C VAL A 300 -7.93 -8.56 -17.20
N ARG A 301 -8.42 -7.35 -16.87
CA ARG A 301 -9.86 -7.02 -16.90
C ARG A 301 -10.47 -7.35 -18.26
N GLN A 302 -9.80 -6.93 -19.33
CA GLN A 302 -10.24 -7.26 -20.70
C GLN A 302 -10.26 -8.77 -20.95
N ALA A 303 -9.24 -9.51 -20.50
CA ALA A 303 -9.21 -10.96 -20.63
C ALA A 303 -10.36 -11.64 -19.87
N VAL A 304 -10.67 -11.18 -18.66
CA VAL A 304 -11.81 -11.69 -17.87
C VAL A 304 -13.14 -11.38 -18.55
N ASP A 305 -13.33 -10.17 -19.08
CA ASP A 305 -14.57 -9.79 -19.78
C ASP A 305 -14.82 -10.62 -21.04
N GLN A 306 -13.75 -10.98 -21.75
CA GLN A 306 -13.84 -11.70 -23.02
C GLN A 306 -13.94 -13.22 -22.86
N ASN A 307 -13.34 -13.79 -21.80
CA ASN A 307 -13.17 -15.24 -21.67
C ASN A 307 -13.86 -15.83 -20.43
N GLY A 308 -14.25 -15.00 -19.47
CA GLY A 308 -14.94 -15.42 -18.26
C GLY A 308 -16.40 -15.78 -18.52
N ALA A 309 -16.94 -16.61 -17.63
CA ALA A 309 -18.39 -16.82 -17.56
C ALA A 309 -19.09 -15.51 -17.12
N PRO A 310 -20.41 -15.37 -17.37
CA PRO A 310 -21.14 -14.25 -16.82
C PRO A 310 -20.94 -14.15 -15.30
N ARG A 311 -20.57 -12.95 -14.83
CA ARG A 311 -20.25 -12.64 -13.42
C ARG A 311 -18.92 -13.20 -12.88
N THR A 312 -18.00 -13.65 -13.74
CA THR A 312 -16.63 -13.93 -13.29
C THR A 312 -16.01 -12.67 -12.69
N THR A 313 -15.67 -12.73 -11.41
CA THR A 313 -15.10 -11.62 -10.64
C THR A 313 -13.60 -11.49 -10.89
N LEU A 314 -13.11 -10.27 -11.11
CA LEU A 314 -11.70 -9.93 -10.99
C LEU A 314 -11.48 -9.22 -9.66
N SER A 315 -10.62 -9.76 -8.80
CA SER A 315 -10.28 -9.15 -7.53
C SER A 315 -8.77 -9.04 -7.29
N ALA A 316 -8.37 -8.24 -6.32
CA ALA A 316 -6.95 -8.07 -5.98
C ALA A 316 -6.68 -8.02 -4.46
N ALA A 317 -5.63 -8.70 -4.02
CA ALA A 317 -5.00 -8.52 -2.72
C ALA A 317 -4.06 -7.30 -2.77
N VAL A 318 -4.28 -6.35 -1.87
CA VAL A 318 -3.60 -5.04 -1.89
C VAL A 318 -3.09 -4.64 -0.52
N PHE A 319 -2.07 -3.79 -0.48
CA PHE A 319 -1.64 -3.18 0.77
C PHE A 319 -2.72 -2.23 1.34
N PRO A 320 -2.94 -2.22 2.66
CA PRO A 320 -4.03 -1.46 3.26
C PRO A 320 -3.85 0.06 3.18
N GLU A 321 -2.62 0.58 3.33
CA GLU A 321 -2.36 2.02 3.26
C GLU A 321 -2.22 2.50 1.81
N ALA A 322 -3.18 3.28 1.30
CA ALA A 322 -3.29 3.60 -0.14
C ALA A 322 -2.08 4.36 -0.68
N SER A 323 -1.63 5.38 0.05
CA SER A 323 -0.46 6.21 -0.30
C SER A 323 0.82 5.37 -0.38
N ALA A 324 1.08 4.53 0.62
CA ALA A 324 2.27 3.67 0.62
C ALA A 324 2.18 2.61 -0.49
N ALA A 325 1.01 2.00 -0.68
CA ALA A 325 0.75 1.04 -1.75
C ALA A 325 1.08 1.66 -3.13
N TYR A 326 0.64 2.89 -3.37
CA TYR A 326 0.93 3.64 -4.60
C TYR A 326 2.41 4.02 -4.73
N LEU A 327 3.00 4.69 -3.73
CA LEU A 327 4.35 5.26 -3.80
C LEU A 327 5.46 4.20 -3.76
N GLU A 328 5.28 3.13 -2.99
CA GLU A 328 6.33 2.12 -2.78
C GLU A 328 6.19 0.93 -3.73
N ASN A 329 4.95 0.52 -4.01
CA ASN A 329 4.65 -0.73 -4.70
C ASN A 329 3.98 -0.54 -6.06
N GLY A 330 3.51 0.68 -6.37
CA GLY A 330 2.76 1.02 -7.58
C GLY A 330 1.34 0.43 -7.62
N GLN A 331 0.78 0.07 -6.46
CA GLN A 331 -0.60 -0.37 -6.31
C GLN A 331 -1.52 0.84 -6.07
N GLU A 332 -2.18 1.32 -7.12
CA GLU A 332 -3.16 2.42 -7.04
C GLU A 332 -4.60 1.89 -6.97
N TRP A 333 -4.84 0.97 -6.05
CA TRP A 333 -6.12 0.30 -5.90
C TRP A 333 -7.35 1.22 -5.74
N PRO A 334 -7.28 2.45 -5.18
CA PRO A 334 -8.43 3.36 -5.19
C PRO A 334 -8.84 3.74 -6.62
N ALA A 335 -7.86 3.97 -7.50
CA ALA A 335 -8.10 4.33 -8.89
C ALA A 335 -8.60 3.13 -9.71
N TRP A 336 -8.08 1.93 -9.44
CA TRP A 336 -8.62 0.71 -10.04
C TRP A 336 -10.09 0.51 -9.70
N ALA A 337 -10.49 0.81 -8.46
CA ALA A 337 -11.88 0.73 -8.04
C ALA A 337 -12.76 1.80 -8.68
N GLU A 338 -12.29 3.05 -8.79
CA GLU A 338 -13.04 4.14 -9.42
C GLU A 338 -13.33 3.85 -10.91
N GLU A 339 -12.32 3.36 -11.62
CA GLU A 339 -12.40 2.98 -13.03
C GLU A 339 -13.16 1.66 -13.26
N GLY A 340 -13.42 0.85 -12.22
CA GLY A 340 -14.04 -0.46 -12.36
C GLY A 340 -13.13 -1.51 -13.00
N LEU A 341 -11.82 -1.40 -12.79
CA LEU A 341 -10.83 -2.36 -13.30
C LEU A 341 -10.81 -3.67 -12.50
N VAL A 342 -11.36 -3.65 -11.29
CA VAL A 342 -11.57 -4.81 -10.42
C VAL A 342 -13.00 -4.74 -9.87
N ASP A 343 -13.60 -5.89 -9.61
CA ASP A 343 -14.93 -5.99 -9.00
C ASP A 343 -14.87 -6.14 -7.47
N ALA A 344 -13.71 -6.51 -6.93
CA ALA A 344 -13.50 -6.59 -5.49
C ALA A 344 -12.05 -6.32 -5.06
N LEU A 345 -11.87 -5.72 -3.88
CA LEU A 345 -10.57 -5.51 -3.25
C LEU A 345 -10.49 -6.27 -1.93
N TYR A 346 -9.32 -6.86 -1.68
CA TYR A 346 -9.00 -7.58 -0.44
C TYR A 346 -7.76 -6.97 0.22
N PRO A 347 -7.87 -5.82 0.90
CA PRO A 347 -6.73 -5.22 1.58
C PRO A 347 -6.26 -6.06 2.77
N MET A 348 -4.95 -6.20 2.92
CA MET A 348 -4.32 -7.13 3.87
C MET A 348 -4.06 -6.49 5.24
N ALA A 349 -5.11 -6.25 6.04
CA ALA A 349 -5.04 -5.72 7.40
C ALA A 349 -4.72 -6.82 8.45
N TYR A 350 -3.59 -7.51 8.27
CA TYR A 350 -3.30 -8.76 8.98
C TYR A 350 -2.66 -8.58 10.36
N PHE A 351 -1.83 -7.54 10.54
CA PHE A 351 -0.90 -7.43 11.66
C PHE A 351 -1.25 -6.26 12.58
N GLY A 352 -0.73 -6.28 13.80
CA GLY A 352 -0.85 -5.19 14.78
C GLY A 352 -1.92 -5.40 15.84
N ASP A 353 -2.06 -4.39 16.70
CA ASP A 353 -3.11 -4.29 17.72
C ASP A 353 -4.46 -3.90 17.09
N LEU A 354 -5.49 -3.66 17.91
CA LEU A 354 -6.85 -3.44 17.37
C LEU A 354 -6.92 -2.10 16.68
N ASP A 355 -6.30 -1.12 17.30
CA ASP A 355 -6.27 0.26 16.87
C ASP A 355 -5.60 0.38 15.51
N ARG A 356 -4.54 -0.40 15.24
CA ARG A 356 -3.92 -0.44 13.92
C ARG A 356 -4.85 -1.05 12.87
N VAL A 357 -5.46 -2.20 13.15
CA VAL A 357 -6.40 -2.84 12.23
C VAL A 357 -7.60 -1.93 11.97
N ASP A 358 -8.15 -1.31 13.01
CA ASP A 358 -9.22 -0.32 12.92
C ASP A 358 -8.83 0.84 12.01
N SER A 359 -7.67 1.45 12.26
CA SER A 359 -7.16 2.59 11.49
C SER A 359 -6.94 2.23 10.01
N GLN A 360 -6.42 1.03 9.73
CA GLN A 360 -6.26 0.53 8.37
C GLN A 360 -7.63 0.33 7.69
N LEU A 361 -8.58 -0.36 8.36
CA LEU A 361 -9.92 -0.60 7.82
C LEU A 361 -10.67 0.72 7.54
N ALA A 362 -10.51 1.71 8.42
CA ALA A 362 -11.06 3.05 8.26
C ALA A 362 -10.45 3.77 7.05
N GLU A 363 -9.12 3.77 6.90
CA GLU A 363 -8.42 4.40 5.78
C GLU A 363 -8.87 3.81 4.45
N ILE A 364 -8.94 2.48 4.36
CA ILE A 364 -9.42 1.77 3.17
C ILE A 364 -10.84 2.20 2.80
N ALA A 365 -11.75 2.20 3.78
CA ALA A 365 -13.15 2.54 3.54
C ALA A 365 -13.32 4.02 3.15
N ALA A 366 -12.45 4.90 3.65
CA ALA A 366 -12.43 6.32 3.28
C ALA A 366 -11.88 6.54 1.86
N ASN A 367 -10.99 5.67 1.39
CA ASN A 367 -10.31 5.76 0.11
C ASN A 367 -10.99 4.99 -1.03
N THR A 368 -11.88 4.06 -0.70
CA THR A 368 -12.59 3.31 -1.72
C THR A 368 -13.80 4.09 -2.19
N PRO A 369 -13.98 4.26 -3.51
CA PRO A 369 -15.18 4.85 -4.07
C PRO A 369 -16.45 4.13 -3.59
N ARG A 370 -17.43 4.89 -3.12
CA ARG A 370 -18.73 4.34 -2.69
C ARG A 370 -19.69 4.06 -3.87
N ASN A 371 -19.17 3.87 -5.08
CA ASN A 371 -19.94 3.90 -6.32
C ASN A 371 -20.55 2.53 -6.74
N HIS A 372 -20.75 1.58 -5.81
CA HIS A 372 -21.28 0.21 -6.03
C HIS A 372 -20.52 -0.66 -7.05
N LYS A 373 -19.44 -0.17 -7.67
CA LYS A 373 -18.69 -0.93 -8.67
C LYS A 373 -17.75 -1.97 -8.07
N VAL A 374 -17.36 -1.79 -6.80
CA VAL A 374 -16.34 -2.62 -6.15
C VAL A 374 -16.79 -3.05 -4.76
N ASP A 375 -16.72 -4.36 -4.50
CA ASP A 375 -16.90 -4.94 -3.17
C ASP A 375 -15.60 -4.84 -2.36
N LEU A 376 -15.71 -4.41 -1.09
CA LEU A 376 -14.61 -4.40 -0.14
C LEU A 376 -14.65 -5.61 0.78
N TRP A 377 -13.54 -6.33 0.82
CA TRP A 377 -13.32 -7.47 1.70
C TRP A 377 -12.20 -7.19 2.69
N ALA A 378 -12.51 -7.20 3.98
CA ALA A 378 -11.51 -7.02 5.02
C ALA A 378 -10.61 -8.26 5.09
N GLY A 379 -9.35 -8.14 4.67
CA GLY A 379 -8.38 -9.21 4.85
C GLY A 379 -7.88 -9.25 6.29
N LEU A 380 -8.23 -10.31 7.02
CA LEU A 380 -7.89 -10.50 8.43
C LEU A 380 -6.92 -11.67 8.63
N GLY A 381 -5.81 -11.44 9.33
CA GLY A 381 -4.82 -12.47 9.63
C GLY A 381 -5.26 -13.35 10.80
N ALA A 382 -5.40 -14.66 10.60
CA ALA A 382 -5.85 -15.58 11.64
C ALA A 382 -4.70 -16.07 12.56
N SER A 383 -3.47 -16.10 12.04
CA SER A 383 -2.32 -16.67 12.75
C SER A 383 -2.11 -16.03 14.12
N GLY A 384 -2.23 -16.83 15.18
CA GLY A 384 -2.03 -16.38 16.57
C GLY A 384 -3.17 -15.51 17.13
N LYS A 385 -4.30 -15.37 16.42
CA LYS A 385 -5.48 -14.64 16.89
C LYS A 385 -6.58 -15.61 17.30
N SER A 386 -7.27 -15.31 18.41
CA SER A 386 -8.45 -16.06 18.82
C SER A 386 -9.67 -15.68 17.96
N PRO A 387 -10.70 -16.53 17.87
CA PRO A 387 -11.97 -16.17 17.22
C PRO A 387 -12.61 -14.91 17.81
N ALA A 388 -12.50 -14.70 19.13
CA ALA A 388 -12.98 -13.48 19.78
C ALA A 388 -12.27 -12.22 19.24
N ARG A 389 -10.97 -12.34 18.96
CA ARG A 389 -10.19 -11.26 18.37
C ARG A 389 -10.60 -10.99 16.93
N LEU A 390 -10.73 -12.02 16.11
CA LEU A 390 -11.24 -11.88 14.73
C LEU A 390 -12.64 -11.26 14.71
N SER A 391 -13.49 -11.59 15.69
CA SER A 391 -14.82 -10.99 15.82
C SER A 391 -14.79 -9.49 16.12
N GLN A 392 -13.80 -9.01 16.89
CA GLN A 392 -13.61 -7.57 17.09
C GLN A 392 -13.21 -6.88 15.78
N GLU A 393 -12.24 -7.43 15.07
CA GLU A 393 -11.76 -6.88 13.78
C GLU A 393 -12.86 -6.88 12.71
N ALA A 394 -13.64 -7.96 12.61
CA ALA A 394 -14.77 -8.06 11.70
C ALA A 394 -15.92 -7.11 12.06
N ARG A 395 -16.18 -6.86 13.35
CA ARG A 395 -17.15 -5.83 13.76
C ARG A 395 -16.77 -4.45 13.24
N LEU A 396 -15.49 -4.08 13.33
CA LEU A 396 -14.98 -2.82 12.78
C LEU A 396 -15.21 -2.74 11.26
N ALA A 397 -14.89 -3.81 10.52
CA ALA A 397 -15.19 -3.89 9.09
C ALA A 397 -16.71 -3.72 8.80
N GLY A 398 -17.56 -4.36 9.61
CA GLY A 398 -19.01 -4.20 9.53
C GLY A 398 -19.47 -2.77 9.77
N GLU A 399 -18.82 -2.03 10.67
CA GLU A 399 -19.12 -0.62 10.93
C GLU A 399 -18.72 0.31 9.78
N TYR A 400 -17.61 0.01 9.10
CA TYR A 400 -17.17 0.73 7.91
C TYR A 400 -17.91 0.33 6.63
N GLY A 401 -18.78 -0.70 6.69
CA GLY A 401 -19.66 -1.07 5.59
C GLY A 401 -19.06 -2.03 4.56
N TYR A 402 -18.02 -2.78 4.93
CA TYR A 402 -17.40 -3.80 4.07
C TYR A 402 -18.39 -4.87 3.65
N GLN A 403 -18.25 -5.44 2.46
CA GLN A 403 -19.13 -6.49 1.95
C GLN A 403 -18.80 -7.87 2.54
N GLY A 404 -17.54 -8.10 2.88
CA GLY A 404 -17.12 -9.33 3.53
C GLY A 404 -15.83 -9.21 4.31
N ALA A 405 -15.45 -10.31 4.93
CA ALA A 405 -14.19 -10.51 5.61
C ALA A 405 -13.54 -11.81 5.12
N ALA A 406 -12.28 -11.72 4.73
CA ALA A 406 -11.48 -12.83 4.25
C ALA A 406 -10.41 -13.19 5.28
N VAL A 407 -10.31 -14.45 5.68
CA VAL A 407 -9.33 -14.91 6.68
C VAL A 407 -8.09 -15.51 6.03
N PHE A 408 -6.92 -15.04 6.44
CA PHE A 408 -5.62 -15.60 6.04
C PHE A 408 -5.06 -16.46 7.18
N SER A 409 -5.08 -17.80 7.10
CA SER A 409 -5.54 -18.65 5.99
C SER A 409 -6.31 -19.87 6.51
N LEU A 410 -7.05 -20.56 5.63
CA LEU A 410 -7.83 -21.75 5.99
C LEU A 410 -6.96 -22.85 6.60
N GLY A 411 -5.78 -23.12 6.02
CA GLY A 411 -4.84 -24.11 6.57
C GLY A 411 -4.40 -23.80 8.00
N GLN A 412 -4.31 -22.52 8.38
CA GLN A 412 -4.04 -22.14 9.77
C GLN A 412 -5.23 -22.48 10.69
N LEU A 413 -6.45 -22.16 10.25
CA LEU A 413 -7.67 -22.48 11.01
C LEU A 413 -7.86 -23.99 11.20
N MET A 414 -7.49 -24.79 10.19
CA MET A 414 -7.49 -26.26 10.28
C MET A 414 -6.50 -26.75 11.34
N LYS A 415 -5.28 -26.22 11.36
CA LYS A 415 -4.24 -26.60 12.34
C LYS A 415 -4.64 -26.27 13.77
N GLU A 416 -5.32 -25.14 13.96
CA GLU A 416 -5.80 -24.68 15.27
C GLU A 416 -7.18 -25.26 15.63
N ASN A 417 -7.85 -25.95 14.70
CA ASN A 417 -9.23 -26.43 14.81
C ASN A 417 -10.22 -25.31 15.20
N THR A 418 -10.05 -24.12 14.61
CA THR A 418 -10.87 -22.92 14.89
C THR A 418 -11.81 -22.53 13.76
N GLY A 419 -11.85 -23.28 12.64
CA GLY A 419 -12.61 -22.96 11.42
C GLY A 419 -14.03 -22.43 11.65
N PRO A 420 -14.97 -23.23 12.19
CA PRO A 420 -16.35 -22.79 12.39
C PRO A 420 -16.48 -21.55 13.29
N ALA A 421 -15.74 -21.52 14.40
CA ALA A 421 -15.77 -20.38 15.33
C ALA A 421 -15.21 -19.11 14.68
N SER A 422 -14.20 -19.24 13.82
CA SER A 422 -13.63 -18.12 13.07
C SER A 422 -14.57 -17.63 11.98
N VAL A 423 -15.29 -18.50 11.27
CA VAL A 423 -16.33 -18.09 10.30
C VAL A 423 -17.47 -17.36 10.99
N GLU A 424 -17.97 -17.90 12.10
CA GLU A 424 -18.98 -17.25 12.92
C GLU A 424 -18.50 -15.86 13.39
N ALA A 425 -17.24 -15.78 13.85
CA ALA A 425 -16.64 -14.53 14.30
C ALA A 425 -16.60 -13.46 13.21
N VAL A 426 -16.27 -13.82 11.96
CA VAL A 426 -16.11 -12.84 10.87
C VAL A 426 -17.41 -12.45 10.17
N ARG A 427 -18.52 -13.14 10.43
CA ARG A 427 -19.87 -12.80 9.97
C ARG A 427 -20.55 -11.71 10.82
N ALA A 428 -19.79 -10.68 11.18
CA ALA A 428 -20.31 -9.57 11.97
C ALA A 428 -21.43 -8.81 11.23
N PRO A 429 -22.37 -8.17 11.93
CA PRO A 429 -23.40 -7.34 11.30
C PRO A 429 -22.79 -6.17 10.52
N ARG A 430 -23.28 -5.91 9.31
CA ARG A 430 -22.81 -4.80 8.47
C ARG A 430 -23.75 -3.60 8.54
N LYS A 431 -23.21 -2.40 8.80
CA LYS A 431 -23.94 -1.14 8.60
C LYS A 431 -24.18 -0.92 7.11
N GLN A 432 -25.45 -0.75 6.73
CA GLN A 432 -25.79 -0.22 5.42
C GLN A 432 -25.56 1.30 5.46
N HIS A 433 -24.56 1.78 4.74
CA HIS A 433 -24.39 3.23 4.56
C HIS A 433 -25.40 3.73 3.52
N PRO A 434 -26.07 4.88 3.74
CA PRO A 434 -26.87 5.49 2.69
C PRO A 434 -25.97 5.79 1.47
N GLU A 435 -26.49 5.52 0.28
CA GLU A 435 -25.79 5.53 -1.02
C GLU A 435 -25.16 6.89 -1.40
N THR A 436 -25.37 7.92 -0.59
CA THR A 436 -24.82 9.27 -0.79
C THR A 436 -24.47 9.90 0.57
N GLY A 437 -23.22 9.72 1.02
CA GLY A 437 -22.60 10.51 2.09
C GLY A 437 -21.68 11.58 1.51
N PRO A 438 -21.53 12.76 2.16
CA PRO A 438 -20.72 13.85 1.62
C PRO A 438 -19.23 13.49 1.69
N GLY A 439 -18.55 13.63 0.56
CA GLY A 439 -17.12 13.39 0.44
C GLY A 439 -16.74 12.99 -0.98
N ARG A 440 -17.11 13.80 -1.98
CA ARG A 440 -16.51 13.66 -3.32
C ARG A 440 -15.02 13.99 -3.18
N ILE A 441 -14.19 12.97 -2.97
CA ILE A 441 -12.83 12.99 -3.51
C ILE A 441 -13.05 13.03 -5.03
N GLU A 442 -12.37 13.93 -5.75
CA GLU A 442 -12.43 13.90 -7.21
C GLU A 442 -12.09 12.48 -7.69
N PRO A 443 -12.76 11.95 -8.73
CA PRO A 443 -12.51 10.60 -9.21
C PRO A 443 -11.01 10.42 -9.50
N LEU A 444 -10.40 9.44 -8.85
CA LEU A 444 -9.01 9.08 -9.12
C LEU A 444 -8.95 8.30 -10.43
N ALA A 445 -8.02 8.67 -11.30
CA ALA A 445 -7.71 7.94 -12.52
C ALA A 445 -6.45 7.11 -12.33
N ALA A 446 -6.45 5.90 -12.88
CA ALA A 446 -5.31 5.01 -12.88
C ALA A 446 -4.23 5.61 -13.76
N ALA A 447 -2.99 5.56 -13.28
CA ALA A 447 -1.83 6.10 -13.96
C ALA A 447 -1.71 5.51 -15.37
N PRO A 448 -1.41 6.33 -16.38
CA PRO A 448 -1.09 5.81 -17.68
C PRO A 448 0.30 5.18 -17.65
N ALA A 449 0.49 4.12 -18.41
CA ALA A 449 1.79 3.49 -18.60
C ALA A 449 2.68 4.24 -19.63
N VAL A 450 2.48 5.54 -19.73
CA VAL A 450 3.32 6.50 -20.47
C VAL A 450 3.64 7.63 -19.53
N LEU A 451 4.79 8.27 -19.73
CA LEU A 451 5.23 9.34 -18.87
C LEU A 451 4.37 10.60 -19.09
N LEU A 452 3.78 11.12 -18.01
CA LEU A 452 3.00 12.35 -18.04
C LEU A 452 3.90 13.59 -18.22
N PRO A 453 3.41 14.65 -18.89
CA PRO A 453 4.09 15.93 -18.91
C PRO A 453 4.13 16.55 -17.50
N PRO A 454 5.15 17.37 -17.18
CA PRO A 454 5.26 18.11 -15.91
C PRO A 454 4.27 19.28 -15.85
N ASP A 455 2.97 19.00 -15.88
CA ASP A 455 1.91 20.00 -15.82
C ASP A 455 1.07 19.89 -14.54
N LEU A 456 0.23 20.90 -14.36
CA LEU A 456 -0.57 21.06 -13.16
C LEU A 456 -1.68 20.01 -13.03
N PRO A 457 -2.44 19.65 -14.08
CA PRO A 457 -3.38 18.53 -14.02
C PRO A 457 -2.73 17.21 -13.58
N ALA A 458 -1.59 16.85 -14.18
CA ALA A 458 -0.87 15.63 -13.82
C ALA A 458 -0.40 15.67 -12.36
N LEU A 459 0.23 16.78 -11.93
CA LEU A 459 0.71 16.90 -10.55
C LEU A 459 -0.44 16.85 -9.53
N LYS A 460 -1.60 17.46 -9.83
CA LYS A 460 -2.78 17.37 -8.97
C LYS A 460 -3.23 15.92 -8.76
N SER A 461 -3.33 15.15 -9.85
CA SER A 461 -3.71 13.73 -9.80
C SER A 461 -2.69 12.91 -8.98
N ILE A 462 -1.40 13.11 -9.22
CA ILE A 462 -0.34 12.39 -8.52
C ILE A 462 -0.36 12.68 -7.02
N VAL A 463 -0.52 13.95 -6.63
CA VAL A 463 -0.55 14.36 -5.21
C VAL A 463 -1.80 13.80 -4.52
N ALA A 464 -2.95 13.76 -5.20
CA ALA A 464 -4.17 13.17 -4.66
C ALA A 464 -3.98 11.68 -4.31
N LYS A 465 -3.31 10.92 -5.19
CA LYS A 465 -2.95 9.51 -4.93
C LYS A 465 -1.90 9.36 -3.83
N ALA A 466 -0.86 10.21 -3.84
CA ALA A 466 0.23 10.19 -2.86
C ALA A 466 -0.22 10.53 -1.43
N LEU A 467 -1.42 11.09 -1.24
CA LEU A 467 -1.97 11.45 0.07
C LEU A 467 -3.21 10.62 0.45
N SER A 468 -3.43 9.46 -0.18
CA SER A 468 -4.59 8.59 0.07
C SER A 468 -5.91 9.38 0.04
N GLY A 469 -6.06 10.37 -0.84
CA GLY A 469 -7.24 11.27 -0.88
C GLY A 469 -7.58 12.02 0.42
N ALA A 470 -6.82 11.81 1.51
CA ALA A 470 -7.18 12.08 2.90
C ALA A 470 -6.57 13.38 3.44
N ALA A 471 -5.70 14.04 2.67
CA ALA A 471 -5.14 15.32 3.06
C ALA A 471 -5.46 16.40 2.02
N GLN A 472 -6.35 17.32 2.43
CA GLN A 472 -6.63 18.64 1.82
C GLN A 472 -7.36 18.58 0.48
N ALA A 473 -8.69 18.74 0.50
CA ALA A 473 -9.56 18.89 -0.69
C ALA A 473 -9.22 20.09 -1.61
N GLN A 474 -8.09 20.77 -1.42
CA GLN A 474 -7.37 21.60 -2.38
C GLN A 474 -5.99 21.91 -1.76
N ALA A 475 -4.97 21.09 -2.02
CA ALA A 475 -3.61 21.63 -2.04
C ALA A 475 -3.69 22.93 -2.88
N PRO A 476 -3.39 24.12 -2.33
CA PRO A 476 -3.64 25.36 -3.05
C PRO A 476 -2.96 25.26 -4.41
N GLU A 477 -3.74 25.42 -5.49
CA GLU A 477 -3.23 25.28 -6.85
C GLU A 477 -1.97 26.11 -7.07
N SER A 478 -1.89 27.26 -6.39
CA SER A 478 -0.72 28.12 -6.31
C SER A 478 0.55 27.45 -5.76
N ARG A 479 0.44 26.59 -4.73
CA ARG A 479 1.56 25.81 -4.19
C ARG A 479 2.02 24.74 -5.18
N LEU A 480 1.09 24.00 -5.78
CA LEU A 480 1.44 22.99 -6.80
C LEU A 480 2.09 23.65 -8.02
N ALA A 481 1.52 24.75 -8.50
CA ALA A 481 2.10 25.55 -9.59
C ALA A 481 3.48 26.10 -9.22
N LEU A 482 3.70 26.51 -7.96
CA LEU A 482 5.01 26.91 -7.48
C LEU A 482 6.02 25.75 -7.53
N ARG A 483 5.66 24.56 -7.04
CA ARG A 483 6.52 23.36 -7.08
C ARG A 483 6.89 22.96 -8.51
N LEU A 484 5.94 23.09 -9.46
CA LEU A 484 6.22 22.87 -10.89
C LEU A 484 7.18 23.90 -11.46
N ARG A 485 7.02 25.19 -11.14
CA ARG A 485 7.96 26.23 -11.57
C ARG A 485 9.35 26.00 -11.01
N GLU A 486 9.46 25.71 -9.72
CA GLU A 486 10.74 25.37 -9.06
C GLU A 486 11.44 24.22 -9.80
N TYR A 487 10.69 23.16 -10.15
CA TYR A 487 11.25 22.04 -10.91
C TYR A 487 11.61 22.40 -12.36
N ALA A 488 10.77 23.17 -13.05
CA ALA A 488 11.02 23.57 -14.43
C ALA A 488 12.28 24.44 -14.56
N GLU A 489 12.48 25.38 -13.64
CA GLU A 489 13.69 26.21 -13.56
C GLU A 489 14.92 25.36 -13.26
N ALA A 490 14.83 24.47 -12.25
CA ALA A 490 15.92 23.57 -11.89
C ALA A 490 16.32 22.64 -13.06
N ARG A 491 15.34 22.14 -13.82
CA ARG A 491 15.58 21.29 -14.99
C ARG A 491 16.36 22.01 -16.09
N GLN A 492 16.16 23.31 -16.26
CA GLN A 492 16.86 24.09 -17.29
C GLN A 492 18.28 24.48 -16.87
N GLN A 493 18.54 24.66 -15.58
CA GLN A 493 19.78 25.27 -15.08
C GLN A 493 20.48 24.40 -14.03
N ALA A 494 19.84 24.22 -12.87
CA ALA A 494 20.49 23.66 -11.69
C ALA A 494 20.85 22.17 -11.85
N ILE A 495 19.97 21.37 -12.45
CA ILE A 495 20.20 19.93 -12.69
C ILE A 495 21.35 19.71 -13.68
N PRO A 496 21.36 20.30 -14.89
CA PRO A 496 22.49 20.17 -15.82
C PRO A 496 23.81 20.67 -15.22
N GLN A 497 23.80 21.78 -14.47
CA GLN A 497 24.99 22.31 -13.82
C GLN A 497 25.51 21.36 -12.73
N ALA A 498 24.63 20.78 -11.91
CA ALA A 498 25.00 19.81 -10.87
C ALA A 498 25.63 18.56 -11.48
N LEU A 499 25.01 18.01 -12.53
CA LEU A 499 25.54 16.87 -13.25
C LEU A 499 26.89 17.19 -13.87
N SER A 500 27.02 18.33 -14.58
CA SER A 500 28.28 18.73 -15.21
C SER A 500 29.44 18.89 -14.21
N ARG A 501 29.17 19.39 -12.99
CA ARG A 501 30.19 19.47 -11.93
C ARG A 501 30.64 18.09 -11.47
N LEU A 502 29.71 17.14 -11.35
CA LEU A 502 29.99 15.79 -10.86
C LEU A 502 30.65 14.91 -11.92
N THR A 503 30.32 15.10 -13.20
CA THR A 503 30.90 14.31 -14.30
C THR A 503 32.19 14.90 -14.86
N GLY A 504 32.52 16.16 -14.53
CA GLY A 504 33.65 16.90 -15.09
C GLY A 504 35.04 16.54 -14.53
N GLY A 505 35.13 15.63 -13.56
CA GLY A 505 36.40 15.26 -12.93
C GLY A 505 36.24 14.21 -11.83
N PRO A 506 37.35 13.89 -11.12
CA PRO A 506 37.30 12.93 -10.02
C PRO A 506 36.47 13.48 -8.87
N ILE A 507 35.59 12.62 -8.33
CA ILE A 507 34.81 12.89 -7.12
C ILE A 507 35.45 12.17 -5.93
N THR A 508 35.13 12.64 -4.73
CA THR A 508 35.35 11.86 -3.50
C THR A 508 34.01 11.27 -3.10
N LEU A 509 33.94 9.96 -2.92
CA LEU A 509 32.73 9.32 -2.39
C LEU A 509 32.44 9.83 -0.97
N PRO A 510 31.17 9.81 -0.51
CA PRO A 510 30.90 10.07 0.89
C PRO A 510 31.62 9.07 1.80
N GLU A 511 31.86 9.46 3.05
CA GLU A 511 32.37 8.53 4.07
C GLU A 511 31.43 7.32 4.19
N ASN A 512 31.99 6.12 4.39
CA ASN A 512 31.21 4.91 4.58
C ASN A 512 31.14 4.57 6.07
N LEU A 513 29.92 4.27 6.55
CA LEU A 513 29.66 3.91 7.93
C LEU A 513 29.48 2.39 8.06
N HIS A 514 30.19 1.82 9.02
CA HIS A 514 29.95 0.46 9.49
C HIS A 514 29.15 0.55 10.79
N LEU A 515 27.93 0.03 10.79
CA LEU A 515 27.00 0.15 11.90
C LEU A 515 26.54 -1.23 12.37
N SER A 516 26.37 -1.37 13.68
CA SER A 516 25.47 -2.35 14.26
C SER A 516 24.26 -1.63 14.87
N GLY A 517 23.16 -2.33 15.10
CA GLY A 517 21.99 -1.68 15.66
C GLY A 517 20.82 -2.57 16.01
N ILE A 518 19.95 -2.02 16.83
CA ILE A 518 18.70 -2.65 17.28
C ILE A 518 17.54 -1.87 16.71
N PHE A 519 16.78 -2.54 15.84
CA PHE A 519 15.54 -2.00 15.30
C PHE A 519 14.30 -2.45 16.08
N ARG A 520 13.40 -1.51 16.34
CA ARG A 520 12.02 -1.74 16.79
C ARG A 520 11.06 -1.19 15.75
N TYR A 521 10.24 -2.07 15.18
CA TYR A 521 9.31 -1.71 14.11
C TYR A 521 8.10 -0.97 14.65
N VAL A 522 7.67 0.06 13.92
CA VAL A 522 6.41 0.77 14.10
C VAL A 522 5.81 1.05 12.74
N ASN A 523 4.52 0.77 12.59
CA ASN A 523 3.76 1.24 11.45
C ASN A 523 3.16 2.62 11.75
N PRO A 524 3.02 3.49 10.72
CA PRO A 524 2.38 4.79 10.87
C PRO A 524 0.99 4.75 11.54
N MET A 525 0.24 3.66 11.34
CA MET A 525 -1.12 3.45 11.86
C MET A 525 -1.17 2.78 13.24
N ASP A 526 -0.03 2.43 13.85
CA ASP A 526 -0.01 1.90 15.21
C ASP A 526 -0.54 2.94 16.22
N SER A 527 -1.10 2.48 17.35
CA SER A 527 -1.57 3.37 18.41
C SER A 527 -0.41 4.20 19.02
N PRO A 528 -0.66 5.42 19.53
CA PRO A 528 0.36 6.19 20.26
C PRO A 528 0.99 5.40 21.41
N ALA A 529 0.20 4.57 22.09
CA ALA A 529 0.66 3.71 23.17
C ALA A 529 1.64 2.63 22.67
N HIS A 530 1.33 1.94 21.57
CA HIS A 530 2.24 0.96 20.98
C HIS A 530 3.53 1.62 20.47
N ARG A 531 3.45 2.81 19.87
CA ARG A 531 4.64 3.57 19.47
C ARG A 531 5.55 3.88 20.66
N GLN A 532 4.96 4.36 21.75
CA GLN A 532 5.71 4.64 22.98
C GLN A 532 6.33 3.37 23.58
N GLU A 533 5.61 2.24 23.52
CA GLU A 533 6.14 0.94 23.93
C GLU A 533 7.38 0.54 23.10
N GLN A 534 7.30 0.65 21.78
CA GLN A 534 8.42 0.30 20.89
C GLN A 534 9.64 1.21 21.10
N GLU A 535 9.41 2.51 21.32
CA GLU A 535 10.47 3.46 21.67
C GLU A 535 11.13 3.08 23.01
N ALA A 536 10.33 2.78 24.04
CA ALA A 536 10.83 2.36 25.34
C ALA A 536 11.61 1.03 25.29
N LEU A 537 11.19 0.09 24.44
CA LEU A 537 11.92 -1.15 24.19
C LEU A 537 13.24 -0.90 23.47
N CYS A 538 13.28 0.04 22.52
CA CYS A 538 14.51 0.46 21.86
C CYS A 538 15.47 1.12 22.87
N GLU A 539 14.95 1.96 23.77
CA GLU A 539 15.73 2.60 24.83
C GLU A 539 16.23 1.58 25.86
N LYS A 540 15.44 0.54 26.15
CA LYS A 540 15.90 -0.59 26.96
C LYS A 540 17.06 -1.32 26.27
N ALA A 541 16.98 -1.59 24.97
CA ALA A 541 18.08 -2.20 24.23
C ALA A 541 19.34 -1.32 24.26
N ARG A 542 19.18 -0.01 24.03
CA ARG A 542 20.25 0.98 24.13
C ARG A 542 20.95 0.95 25.50
N ARG A 543 20.20 0.91 26.60
CA ARG A 543 20.78 0.82 27.96
C ARG A 543 21.61 -0.45 28.19
N ARG A 544 21.21 -1.58 27.59
CA ARG A 544 21.97 -2.84 27.66
C ARG A 544 23.29 -2.73 26.90
N LEU A 545 23.27 -2.15 25.70
CA LEU A 545 24.49 -1.89 24.92
C LEU A 545 25.44 -0.95 25.68
N LEU A 546 24.91 0.13 26.29
CA LEU A 546 25.70 1.06 27.11
C LEU A 546 26.27 0.42 28.38
N ALA A 547 25.66 -0.66 28.87
CA ALA A 547 26.19 -1.46 29.98
C ALA A 547 27.27 -2.46 29.54
N GLY A 548 27.64 -2.47 28.25
CA GLY A 548 28.66 -3.35 27.68
C GLY A 548 28.17 -4.73 27.29
N GLU A 549 26.84 -4.95 27.19
CA GLU A 549 26.33 -6.22 26.64
C GLU A 549 26.63 -6.33 25.15
N GLU A 550 27.05 -7.52 24.71
CA GLU A 550 27.39 -7.82 23.32
C GLU A 550 26.23 -7.50 22.35
N PRO A 551 26.44 -6.68 21.30
CA PRO A 551 25.39 -6.29 20.37
C PRO A 551 24.63 -7.47 19.75
N ALA A 552 25.34 -8.53 19.39
CA ALA A 552 24.74 -9.74 18.82
C ALA A 552 23.75 -10.44 19.78
N THR A 553 23.99 -10.35 21.08
CA THR A 553 23.08 -10.90 22.11
C THR A 553 21.84 -10.03 22.22
N VAL A 554 22.02 -8.71 22.35
CA VAL A 554 20.91 -7.76 22.45
C VAL A 554 20.03 -7.79 21.20
N ALA A 555 20.63 -7.83 20.00
CA ALA A 555 19.89 -7.89 18.73
C ALA A 555 19.06 -9.15 18.59
N ARG A 556 19.60 -10.30 18.98
CA ARG A 556 18.89 -11.59 18.91
C ARG A 556 17.64 -11.61 19.76
N GLU A 557 17.65 -10.92 20.90
CA GLU A 557 16.51 -10.85 21.79
C GLU A 557 15.55 -9.74 21.39
N MET A 558 16.09 -8.55 21.08
CA MET A 558 15.33 -7.31 21.06
C MET A 558 15.15 -6.70 19.67
N SER A 559 15.92 -7.07 18.65
CA SER A 559 15.70 -6.54 17.32
C SER A 559 14.59 -7.29 16.57
N GLN A 560 13.83 -6.53 15.78
CA GLN A 560 12.83 -7.02 14.83
C GLN A 560 13.28 -6.91 13.37
N ASP A 561 14.52 -6.46 13.13
CA ASP A 561 15.13 -6.43 11.80
C ASP A 561 15.97 -7.69 11.53
N THR A 562 16.47 -7.82 10.29
CA THR A 562 17.53 -8.76 9.89
C THR A 562 18.74 -8.76 10.84
N THR A 563 19.07 -7.63 11.47
CA THR A 563 20.16 -7.53 12.47
C THR A 563 20.00 -8.54 13.61
N ARG A 564 18.77 -8.96 13.95
CA ARG A 564 18.48 -10.04 14.91
C ARG A 564 19.25 -11.33 14.61
N THR A 565 19.38 -11.67 13.34
CA THR A 565 20.03 -12.91 12.86
C THR A 565 21.41 -12.69 12.27
N MET A 566 21.84 -11.44 12.14
CA MET A 566 23.11 -11.05 11.54
C MET A 566 24.09 -10.45 12.55
N GLY A 567 23.96 -10.82 13.82
CA GLY A 567 24.87 -10.38 14.88
C GLY A 567 24.85 -8.86 15.08
N ALA A 568 23.66 -8.24 15.00
CA ALA A 568 23.45 -6.80 15.05
C ALA A 568 23.93 -5.99 13.83
N LEU A 569 24.70 -6.59 12.91
CA LEU A 569 25.36 -5.86 11.82
C LEU A 569 24.38 -5.41 10.73
N LEU A 570 24.53 -4.15 10.32
CA LEU A 570 23.90 -3.61 9.13
C LEU A 570 24.83 -3.72 7.91
N ALA A 571 24.26 -3.60 6.72
CA ALA A 571 25.05 -3.38 5.51
C ALA A 571 25.79 -2.03 5.61
N PRO A 572 27.05 -1.94 5.16
CA PRO A 572 27.74 -0.66 5.05
C PRO A 572 26.93 0.31 4.20
N ARG A 573 26.87 1.57 4.63
CA ARG A 573 26.12 2.63 3.93
C ARG A 573 26.91 3.94 3.89
N PHE A 574 26.64 4.75 2.89
CA PHE A 574 27.23 6.07 2.80
C PHE A 574 26.59 7.05 3.78
N LEU A 575 27.42 7.85 4.44
CA LEU A 575 27.00 8.97 5.27
C LEU A 575 26.40 10.09 4.41
N ASP A 576 25.16 10.45 4.66
CA ASP A 576 24.49 11.60 4.04
C ASP A 576 24.46 12.79 5.01
N PRO A 577 25.34 13.79 4.89
CA PRO A 577 25.37 14.94 5.81
C PRO A 577 24.12 15.83 5.72
N LEU A 578 23.30 15.69 4.67
CA LEU A 578 22.03 16.40 4.52
C LEU A 578 20.85 15.64 5.14
N ASN A 579 21.07 14.42 5.64
CA ASN A 579 20.07 13.68 6.39
C ASN A 579 20.21 14.02 7.90
N PRO A 580 19.16 14.57 8.56
CA PRO A 580 19.21 14.91 9.98
C PRO A 580 19.57 13.74 10.90
N LEU A 581 19.24 12.51 10.53
CA LEU A 581 19.61 11.32 11.28
C LEU A 581 21.12 11.07 11.19
N ASP A 582 21.69 11.17 10.00
CA ASP A 582 23.11 10.97 9.79
C ASP A 582 23.96 12.08 10.43
N GLN A 583 23.42 13.30 10.59
CA GLN A 583 24.07 14.37 11.37
C GLN A 583 24.24 14.05 12.86
N GLU A 584 23.46 13.11 13.39
CA GLU A 584 23.69 12.55 14.72
C GLU A 584 24.82 11.51 14.68
N LEU A 585 24.78 10.63 13.69
CA LEU A 585 25.80 9.59 13.51
C LEU A 585 27.20 10.18 13.26
N THR A 586 27.33 11.37 12.65
CA THR A 586 28.62 12.05 12.47
C THR A 586 29.32 12.41 13.78
N ARG A 587 28.58 12.53 14.87
CA ARG A 587 29.11 12.94 16.18
C ARG A 587 29.65 11.77 17.00
N LEU A 588 29.35 10.54 16.59
CA LEU A 588 29.77 9.34 17.29
C LEU A 588 31.21 8.96 16.94
N ALA A 589 31.98 8.58 17.96
CA ALA A 589 33.23 7.85 17.80
C ALA A 589 32.98 6.33 17.66
N PRO A 590 33.90 5.56 17.05
CA PRO A 590 33.79 4.11 17.02
C PRO A 590 33.62 3.52 18.43
N GLY A 591 32.66 2.62 18.59
CA GLY A 591 32.20 2.04 19.87
C GLY A 591 31.10 2.83 20.56
N GLU A 592 30.82 4.08 20.17
CA GLU A 592 29.73 4.86 20.75
C GLU A 592 28.36 4.49 20.18
N ILE A 593 27.34 4.67 21.02
CA ILE A 593 25.94 4.30 20.74
C ILE A 593 25.10 5.57 20.63
N SER A 594 24.32 5.68 19.55
CA SER A 594 23.39 6.78 19.30
C SER A 594 22.31 6.88 20.38
N ARG A 595 21.55 7.99 20.41
CA ARG A 595 20.25 7.95 21.10
C ARG A 595 19.28 7.08 20.31
N VAL A 596 18.09 6.83 20.86
CA VAL A 596 17.02 6.22 20.07
C VAL A 596 16.56 7.20 19.00
N MET A 597 16.67 6.79 17.75
CA MET A 597 16.40 7.58 16.56
C MET A 597 15.11 7.08 15.92
N ARG A 598 14.13 7.97 15.74
CA ARG A 598 12.91 7.67 14.99
C ARG A 598 13.20 7.66 13.49
N VAL A 599 12.80 6.58 12.83
CA VAL A 599 12.79 6.43 11.37
C VAL A 599 11.36 6.24 10.87
N ALA A 600 11.16 6.21 9.55
CA ALA A 600 9.81 6.13 8.94
C ALA A 600 8.99 4.92 9.42
N ASN A 601 9.65 3.79 9.66
CA ASN A 601 9.01 2.51 10.01
C ASN A 601 9.36 1.99 11.41
N GLY A 602 9.84 2.85 12.32
CA GLY A 602 10.30 2.38 13.62
C GLY A 602 11.30 3.27 14.35
N PHE A 603 12.06 2.62 15.20
CA PHE A 603 13.12 3.19 16.00
C PHE A 603 14.39 2.38 15.86
N TRP A 604 15.52 3.07 15.79
CA TRP A 604 16.84 2.46 15.84
C TRP A 604 17.64 3.01 17.01
N CYS A 605 18.42 2.16 17.66
CA CYS A 605 19.66 2.61 18.29
C CYS A 605 20.84 1.97 17.55
N TYR A 606 21.80 2.78 17.14
CA TYR A 606 22.96 2.36 16.38
C TYR A 606 24.20 2.40 17.26
N GLN A 607 25.12 1.47 17.03
CA GLN A 607 26.50 1.57 17.47
C GLN A 607 27.37 1.78 16.23
N LEU A 608 28.27 2.77 16.30
CA LEU A 608 29.23 3.00 15.24
C LEU A 608 30.38 2.02 15.39
N GLU A 609 30.54 1.08 14.47
CA GLU A 609 31.65 0.11 14.49
C GLU A 609 32.93 0.73 13.89
N GLY A 610 32.77 1.59 12.90
CA GLY A 610 33.89 2.22 12.23
C GLY A 610 33.48 3.12 11.08
N ARG A 611 34.46 3.87 10.57
CA ARG A 611 34.34 4.76 9.42
C ARG A 611 35.43 4.42 8.41
N SER A 612 35.06 4.43 7.14
CA SER A 612 36.02 4.32 6.05
C SER A 612 35.99 5.63 5.26
N PRO A 613 37.14 6.32 5.10
CA PRO A 613 37.18 7.58 4.37
C PRO A 613 36.73 7.38 2.93
N GLY A 614 36.14 8.42 2.35
CA GLY A 614 35.70 8.41 0.97
C GLY A 614 36.86 8.23 -0.01
N GLU A 615 36.75 7.22 -0.88
CA GLU A 615 37.73 6.97 -1.94
C GLU A 615 37.51 7.90 -3.14
N LYS A 616 38.57 8.10 -3.94
CA LYS A 616 38.47 8.80 -5.22
C LYS A 616 37.84 7.89 -6.27
N SER A 617 36.90 8.42 -7.03
CA SER A 617 36.20 7.69 -8.09
C SER A 617 35.72 8.66 -9.18
N THR A 618 35.04 8.14 -10.19
CA THR A 618 34.26 8.93 -11.14
C THR A 618 32.78 8.84 -10.78
N PHE A 619 31.99 9.86 -11.14
CA PHE A 619 30.54 9.81 -10.91
C PHE A 619 29.87 8.64 -11.65
N ALA A 620 30.42 8.22 -12.79
CA ALA A 620 29.91 7.11 -13.60
C ALA A 620 30.24 5.71 -13.03
N GLU A 621 31.22 5.59 -12.13
CA GLU A 621 31.61 4.33 -11.49
C GLU A 621 31.14 4.25 -10.03
N ALA A 622 30.80 5.38 -9.41
CA ALA A 622 30.32 5.44 -8.03
C ALA A 622 29.05 4.59 -7.82
N PRO A 623 28.84 3.98 -6.64
CA PRO A 623 27.56 3.34 -6.32
C PRO A 623 26.38 4.32 -6.37
N TRP A 624 25.19 3.85 -6.75
CA TRP A 624 24.00 4.71 -6.88
C TRP A 624 23.63 5.47 -5.60
N GLU A 625 23.81 4.86 -4.43
CA GLU A 625 23.60 5.57 -3.15
C GLU A 625 24.52 6.78 -3.02
N ALA A 626 25.82 6.62 -3.30
CA ALA A 626 26.77 7.73 -3.29
C ALA A 626 26.42 8.79 -4.35
N ARG A 627 26.02 8.37 -5.57
CA ARG A 627 25.60 9.31 -6.62
C ARG A 627 24.42 10.16 -6.17
N ARG A 628 23.42 9.58 -5.52
CA ARG A 628 22.26 10.31 -4.97
C ARG A 628 22.69 11.37 -3.95
N ILE A 629 23.53 10.99 -2.99
CA ILE A 629 24.02 11.91 -1.95
C ILE A 629 24.80 13.07 -2.57
N LEU A 630 25.75 12.76 -3.47
CA LEU A 630 26.57 13.76 -4.14
C LEU A 630 25.75 14.67 -5.06
N PHE A 631 24.77 14.11 -5.78
CA PHE A 631 23.88 14.86 -6.65
C PHE A 631 22.98 15.81 -5.87
N ARG A 632 22.32 15.31 -4.81
CA ARG A 632 21.51 16.13 -3.89
C ARG A 632 22.33 17.27 -3.29
N ARG A 633 23.56 16.99 -2.87
CA ARG A 633 24.49 18.00 -2.34
C ARG A 633 24.87 19.05 -3.39
N ALA A 634 25.30 18.62 -4.58
CA ALA A 634 25.65 19.54 -5.66
C ALA A 634 24.47 20.43 -6.04
N LEU A 635 23.25 19.87 -6.08
CA LEU A 635 22.03 20.64 -6.33
C LEU A 635 21.77 21.68 -5.24
N SER A 636 21.94 21.30 -3.97
CA SER A 636 21.80 22.22 -2.82
C SER A 636 22.80 23.39 -2.89
N GLU A 637 24.04 23.14 -3.32
CA GLU A 637 25.08 24.17 -3.46
C GLU A 637 24.86 25.10 -4.67
N ILE A 638 24.17 24.62 -5.72
CA ILE A 638 23.83 25.39 -6.93
C ILE A 638 22.54 26.20 -6.77
N SER A 639 21.68 25.82 -5.85
CA SER A 639 20.44 26.53 -5.54
C SER A 639 20.59 27.47 -4.33
N PRO A 640 21.51 28.45 -4.27
CA PRO A 640 21.53 29.37 -3.14
C PRO A 640 20.28 30.25 -3.18
N SER A 641 19.44 30.07 -2.16
CA SER A 641 18.47 31.05 -1.63
C SER A 641 17.72 31.89 -2.67
N LEU A 642 16.74 31.27 -3.35
CA LEU A 642 15.47 31.96 -3.60
C LEU A 642 14.65 31.97 -2.30
N GLU A 643 15.22 32.51 -1.20
CA GLU A 643 14.41 32.93 -0.06
C GLU A 643 13.71 34.23 -0.47
N MET A 644 12.38 34.22 -0.29
CA MET A 644 11.42 35.17 -0.86
C MET A 644 11.69 36.65 -0.49
N PRO A 645 11.13 37.64 -1.22
CA PRO A 645 10.71 38.88 -0.60
C PRO A 645 9.60 38.66 0.44
#